data_AF-A0A960XRJ0-F1
#
_entry.id   AF-A0A960XRJ0-F1
#
_cell.length_a   1.000
_cell.length_b   1.000
_cell.length_c   1.000
_cell.angle_alpha   90.00
_cell.angle_beta   90.00
_cell.angle_gamma   90.00
#
_symmetry.space_group_name_H-M   'P 1'
#
loop_
_entity.id
_entity.type
_entity.pdbx_description
1 polymer ?
#
loop_
_entity_poly.entity_id
_entity_poly.type
_entity_poly.pdbx_seq_one_letter_code
_entity_poly.pdbx_strand_id
1 'polypeptide(L)'
;MKISRTIQRFRQPKGFALLVTLSLMILLTLIAVGFLSLGAIALRTSSQGMAASVARNNARLALMLAIGDLQKAMGPDQRVSAPAGSVNRASSNPHLVGAWDAWHWAPQGNGAPPYSEKQDAFRGWLVSSPDPEAATEFSYANSAGSGGEAVELVAPLQDAEGKSTGVEVDLVPVRSGTNPGNLGWAVFDESTKAAVDIGDSKNIDSPSLEVASRKAPDRFRADILDSALSSLEEPVHLISLDTAMIPGGGSGKEAIQRRFHDFTTGSLGLLTNVAEGGLKTDLTQLFEPTDIPSGAFDSDTPYSNGFASAQGAPLWTYLQSHYQKYKNTTARSGDPSYSLRSSAARRSDLKISETGGIDPSPEVERMLPAIAKLQIVFSVVSHTPLAVENNQRRNFLNQYGDPQGFQNYGVPHLVYDTVVTLYNPYDVTLDLEKTRIRVWDPPVGFRFRKIDNKANTNVFIRGDDQWAGLAQFQIVNERNYEARKCFTLVLADGTGDRMQRSLELKPGEVKVFAPRVARNWTWGTEANASMGNRANGVFFDWEQSRNFGNVDNRPTATFGKFGVESVPGWDYRAGLQTDHLSFRGRPDSTKYRFEADHHRDTGYVDVRLTDDIVAEVKPMITSGNAGTNFQVDVLAGVTPGTDSTAVTTDINNQGVVSDTLRSYRFNFGSDLAKELCANPDYPEISRQYQVSDILQTDSDRDSTAAYKKPFAMLEMSARTTRDQLTDSKPWLHNNFIVEGGQQDTSVVGLAHQSYDVRLRELTSVSGFPNGIDIDPDTNRGYYGANGSISEGSSFVNMLHVPLAPAASLGEFVHANLAAGSFLPRVVHPFGNSRAHPLIESSSVARQLGGNMLDHSYLLNDALWDGYYFSSITAYKDGIVSSGRGMNDVLNDLFEGSEPALNSRMVPVVAPG
;
A
#
# COMPACT_ATOMS: atom_id res chain seq x y z
N MET A 1 30.78 -151.39 -5.28
CA MET A 1 29.39 -150.94 -5.46
C MET A 1 29.43 -149.63 -6.27
N LYS A 2 28.98 -149.64 -7.53
CA LYS A 2 29.03 -148.49 -8.47
C LYS A 2 27.83 -147.57 -8.24
N ILE A 3 28.02 -146.26 -8.14
CA ILE A 3 26.97 -145.24 -8.32
C ILE A 3 27.52 -144.13 -9.21
N SER A 4 26.80 -143.85 -10.30
CA SER A 4 27.03 -142.80 -11.29
C SER A 4 26.34 -141.49 -10.88
N ARG A 5 26.96 -140.32 -11.12
CA ARG A 5 26.29 -139.01 -11.12
C ARG A 5 26.84 -138.09 -12.21
N THR A 6 25.92 -137.59 -13.01
CA THR A 6 26.07 -136.71 -14.19
C THR A 6 26.40 -135.26 -13.80
N ILE A 7 27.26 -134.60 -14.58
CA ILE A 7 27.59 -133.16 -14.46
C ILE A 7 26.84 -132.38 -15.57
N GLN A 8 26.02 -131.38 -15.20
CA GLN A 8 25.39 -130.42 -16.12
C GLN A 8 26.20 -129.11 -16.20
N ARG A 9 26.42 -128.58 -17.42
CA ARG A 9 27.01 -127.26 -17.70
C ARG A 9 25.92 -126.19 -17.83
N PHE A 10 26.05 -125.07 -17.12
CA PHE A 10 25.24 -123.85 -17.33
C PHE A 10 25.94 -122.87 -18.29
N ARG A 11 25.19 -122.32 -19.26
CA ARG A 11 25.61 -121.22 -20.16
C ARG A 11 25.37 -119.87 -19.46
N GLN A 12 26.35 -118.95 -19.50
CA GLN A 12 26.22 -117.56 -19.05
C GLN A 12 25.70 -116.63 -20.17
N PRO A 13 24.85 -115.63 -19.87
CA PRO A 13 24.43 -114.61 -20.83
C PRO A 13 25.44 -113.45 -20.91
N LYS A 14 25.90 -113.12 -22.12
CA LYS A 14 26.72 -111.93 -22.43
C LYS A 14 25.78 -110.76 -22.76
N GLY A 15 25.66 -109.79 -21.85
CA GLY A 15 24.85 -108.57 -22.07
C GLY A 15 24.85 -107.54 -20.93
N PHE A 16 25.20 -107.94 -19.70
CA PHE A 16 25.12 -107.05 -18.51
C PHE A 16 26.24 -106.01 -18.42
N ALA A 17 27.45 -106.29 -18.92
CA ALA A 17 28.59 -105.36 -18.87
C ALA A 17 28.41 -104.10 -19.74
N LEU A 18 27.67 -104.21 -20.86
CA LEU A 18 27.40 -103.07 -21.74
C LEU A 18 26.38 -102.09 -21.11
N LEU A 19 25.35 -102.60 -20.44
CA LEU A 19 24.38 -101.75 -19.73
C LEU A 19 25.02 -101.02 -18.54
N VAL A 20 25.89 -101.67 -17.77
CA VAL A 20 26.61 -101.02 -16.66
C VAL A 20 27.56 -99.93 -17.15
N THR A 21 28.29 -100.16 -18.25
CA THR A 21 29.19 -99.14 -18.83
C THR A 21 28.45 -97.99 -19.48
N LEU A 22 27.32 -98.24 -20.18
CA LEU A 22 26.47 -97.19 -20.73
C LEU A 22 25.82 -96.35 -19.61
N SER A 23 25.32 -97.00 -18.55
CA SER A 23 24.72 -96.32 -17.39
C SER A 23 25.77 -95.51 -16.61
N LEU A 24 26.99 -96.03 -16.46
CA LEU A 24 28.08 -95.34 -15.80
C LEU A 24 28.59 -94.14 -16.63
N MET A 25 28.72 -94.28 -17.96
CA MET A 25 29.09 -93.15 -18.83
C MET A 25 28.00 -92.08 -18.89
N ILE A 26 26.72 -92.46 -18.92
CA ILE A 26 25.60 -91.50 -18.85
C ILE A 26 25.59 -90.79 -17.49
N LEU A 27 25.84 -91.51 -16.38
CA LEU A 27 25.93 -90.90 -15.05
C LEU A 27 27.13 -89.95 -14.94
N LEU A 28 28.31 -90.36 -15.42
CA LEU A 28 29.52 -89.52 -15.41
C LEU A 28 29.38 -88.29 -16.30
N THR A 29 28.73 -88.42 -17.46
CA THR A 29 28.46 -87.28 -18.34
C THR A 29 27.42 -86.32 -17.75
N LEU A 30 26.36 -86.82 -17.09
CA LEU A 30 25.40 -85.97 -16.37
C LEU A 30 26.07 -85.21 -15.21
N ILE A 31 26.94 -85.87 -14.45
CA ILE A 31 27.70 -85.23 -13.36
C ILE A 31 28.67 -84.19 -13.93
N ALA A 32 29.40 -84.50 -15.01
CA ALA A 32 30.32 -83.58 -15.65
C ALA A 32 29.59 -82.34 -16.20
N VAL A 33 28.43 -82.51 -16.85
CA VAL A 33 27.59 -81.40 -17.35
C VAL A 33 27.02 -80.57 -16.20
N GLY A 34 26.62 -81.20 -15.09
CA GLY A 34 26.17 -80.51 -13.87
C GLY A 34 27.26 -79.63 -13.26
N PHE A 35 28.49 -80.16 -13.10
CA PHE A 35 29.63 -79.39 -12.63
C PHE A 35 30.07 -78.28 -13.59
N LEU A 36 30.02 -78.51 -14.90
CA LEU A 36 30.34 -77.49 -15.89
C LEU A 36 29.32 -76.33 -15.84
N SER A 37 28.04 -76.65 -15.66
CA SER A 37 26.96 -75.67 -15.52
C SER A 37 27.09 -74.84 -14.25
N LEU A 38 27.37 -75.50 -13.11
CA LEU A 38 27.65 -74.81 -11.84
C LEU A 38 28.90 -73.92 -11.92
N GLY A 39 29.96 -74.40 -12.57
CA GLY A 39 31.19 -73.62 -12.79
C GLY A 39 30.94 -72.40 -13.68
N ALA A 40 30.16 -72.55 -14.75
CA ALA A 40 29.78 -71.44 -15.63
C ALA A 40 28.89 -70.41 -14.91
N ILE A 41 27.94 -70.84 -14.08
CA ILE A 41 27.11 -69.96 -13.25
C ILE A 41 27.98 -69.22 -12.23
N ALA A 42 28.85 -69.93 -11.50
CA ALA A 42 29.74 -69.32 -10.51
C ALA A 42 30.69 -68.28 -11.13
N LEU A 43 31.26 -68.56 -12.32
CA LEU A 43 32.09 -67.61 -13.06
C LEU A 43 31.30 -66.38 -13.52
N ARG A 44 30.06 -66.55 -14.00
CA ARG A 44 29.19 -65.43 -14.36
C ARG A 44 28.85 -64.57 -13.14
N THR A 45 28.44 -65.16 -12.03
CA THR A 45 28.14 -64.44 -10.78
C THR A 45 29.37 -63.73 -10.24
N SER A 46 30.56 -64.34 -10.30
CA SER A 46 31.82 -63.71 -9.90
C SER A 46 32.20 -62.53 -10.81
N SER A 47 32.06 -62.68 -12.14
CA SER A 47 32.31 -61.61 -13.10
C SER A 47 31.34 -60.43 -12.93
N GLN A 48 30.05 -60.71 -12.67
CA GLN A 48 29.04 -59.70 -12.36
C GLN A 48 29.35 -59.01 -11.03
N GLY A 49 29.76 -59.76 -10.00
CA GLY A 49 30.17 -59.19 -8.72
C GLY A 49 31.38 -58.27 -8.85
N MET A 50 32.37 -58.64 -9.67
CA MET A 50 33.53 -57.81 -9.97
C MET A 50 33.14 -56.54 -10.74
N ALA A 51 32.32 -56.66 -11.79
CA ALA A 51 31.82 -55.51 -12.56
C ALA A 51 30.98 -54.55 -11.69
N ALA A 52 30.10 -55.07 -10.83
CA ALA A 52 29.32 -54.28 -9.89
C ALA A 52 30.21 -53.56 -8.85
N SER A 53 31.28 -54.21 -8.39
CA SER A 53 32.27 -53.59 -7.49
C SER A 53 33.01 -52.44 -8.17
N VAL A 54 33.47 -52.63 -9.41
CA VAL A 54 34.11 -51.57 -10.21
C VAL A 54 33.15 -50.41 -10.45
N ALA A 55 31.90 -50.69 -10.85
CA ALA A 55 30.88 -49.66 -11.06
C ALA A 55 30.58 -48.86 -9.78
N ARG A 56 30.46 -49.52 -8.61
CA ARG A 56 30.26 -48.82 -7.32
C ARG A 56 31.46 -47.96 -6.93
N ASN A 57 32.68 -48.43 -7.16
CA ASN A 57 33.89 -47.65 -6.89
C ASN A 57 33.99 -46.43 -7.81
N ASN A 58 33.69 -46.60 -9.10
CA ASN A 58 33.65 -45.50 -10.06
C ASN A 58 32.55 -44.50 -9.74
N ALA A 59 31.36 -44.95 -9.34
CA ALA A 59 30.28 -44.08 -8.90
C ALA A 59 30.65 -43.31 -7.61
N ARG A 60 31.34 -43.95 -6.66
CA ARG A 60 31.85 -43.27 -5.47
C ARG A 60 32.90 -42.21 -5.82
N LEU A 61 33.80 -42.51 -6.75
CA LEU A 61 34.77 -41.54 -7.27
C LEU A 61 34.06 -40.39 -7.99
N ALA A 62 33.06 -40.68 -8.83
CA ALA A 62 32.25 -39.68 -9.52
C ALA A 62 31.56 -38.74 -8.53
N LEU A 63 30.97 -39.30 -7.46
CA LEU A 63 30.37 -38.51 -6.39
C LEU A 63 31.40 -37.65 -5.66
N MET A 64 32.59 -38.17 -5.37
CA MET A 64 33.68 -37.37 -4.77
C MET A 64 34.14 -36.23 -5.69
N LEU A 65 34.20 -36.46 -7.00
CA LEU A 65 34.51 -35.42 -7.98
C LEU A 65 33.39 -34.38 -8.06
N ALA A 66 32.13 -34.82 -8.15
CA ALA A 66 30.97 -33.93 -8.18
C ALA A 66 30.89 -33.05 -6.93
N ILE A 67 31.07 -33.63 -5.74
CA ILE A 67 31.13 -32.86 -4.47
C ILE A 67 32.32 -31.91 -4.48
N GLY A 68 33.49 -32.37 -4.94
CA GLY A 68 34.69 -31.55 -5.01
C GLY A 68 34.52 -30.34 -5.94
N ASP A 69 33.93 -30.53 -7.11
CA ASP A 69 33.70 -29.45 -8.07
C ASP A 69 32.54 -28.54 -7.65
N LEU A 70 31.49 -29.09 -7.04
CA LEU A 70 30.45 -28.31 -6.38
C LEU A 70 31.05 -27.42 -5.28
N GLN A 71 31.90 -27.95 -4.40
CA GLN A 71 32.55 -27.18 -3.35
C GLN A 71 33.49 -26.10 -3.88
N LYS A 72 34.21 -26.36 -4.99
CA LYS A 72 35.06 -25.35 -5.63
C LYS A 72 34.24 -24.23 -6.27
N ALA A 73 33.16 -24.58 -6.96
CA ALA A 73 32.35 -23.63 -7.72
C ALA A 73 31.35 -22.85 -6.85
N MET A 74 30.72 -23.52 -5.88
CA MET A 74 29.63 -23.00 -5.04
C MET A 74 30.01 -22.87 -3.55
N GLY A 75 31.28 -23.06 -3.19
CA GLY A 75 31.72 -22.99 -1.79
C GLY A 75 31.59 -21.60 -1.15
N PRO A 76 32.01 -20.50 -1.80
CA PRO A 76 31.82 -19.15 -1.27
C PRO A 76 30.34 -18.73 -1.21
N ASP A 77 29.97 -17.91 -0.22
CA ASP A 77 28.59 -17.44 -0.02
C ASP A 77 28.05 -16.57 -1.18
N GLN A 78 28.95 -16.02 -2.00
CA GLN A 78 28.66 -15.17 -3.16
C GLN A 78 28.61 -15.97 -4.46
N ARG A 79 27.83 -17.05 -4.46
CA ARG A 79 27.68 -17.94 -5.62
C ARG A 79 26.21 -18.19 -5.92
N VAL A 80 25.88 -18.25 -7.20
CA VAL A 80 24.52 -18.49 -7.69
C VAL A 80 24.56 -19.65 -8.67
N SER A 81 23.62 -20.57 -8.51
CA SER A 81 23.38 -21.66 -9.46
C SER A 81 22.10 -21.41 -10.25
N ALA A 82 22.07 -21.89 -11.48
CA ALA A 82 20.89 -21.80 -12.34
C ALA A 82 20.89 -22.93 -13.39
N PRO A 83 19.72 -23.51 -13.69
CA PRO A 83 19.57 -24.45 -14.81
C PRO A 83 19.79 -23.77 -16.15
N ALA A 84 20.38 -24.48 -17.11
CA ALA A 84 20.67 -23.96 -18.45
C ALA A 84 19.40 -23.44 -19.15
N GLY A 85 18.25 -24.09 -18.94
CA GLY A 85 16.97 -23.72 -19.53
C GLY A 85 16.42 -22.39 -19.01
N SER A 86 16.81 -21.93 -17.82
CA SER A 86 16.38 -20.63 -17.27
C SER A 86 17.17 -19.47 -17.87
N VAL A 87 18.46 -19.70 -18.16
CA VAL A 87 19.37 -18.70 -18.76
C VAL A 87 19.29 -18.70 -20.29
N ASN A 88 19.11 -19.87 -20.90
CA ASN A 88 18.98 -20.07 -22.34
C ASN A 88 17.82 -21.05 -22.65
N ARG A 89 16.66 -20.51 -23.02
CA ARG A 89 15.46 -21.30 -23.34
C ARG A 89 15.63 -22.28 -24.52
N ALA A 90 16.59 -22.01 -25.42
CA ALA A 90 16.87 -22.85 -26.59
C ALA A 90 17.95 -23.91 -26.33
N SER A 91 18.39 -24.09 -25.08
CA SER A 91 19.42 -25.06 -24.71
C SER A 91 19.04 -26.50 -25.09
N SER A 92 19.98 -27.21 -25.73
CA SER A 92 19.88 -28.64 -26.03
C SER A 92 19.86 -29.49 -24.73
N ASN A 93 20.57 -29.03 -23.71
CA ASN A 93 20.63 -29.65 -22.38
C ASN A 93 20.08 -28.68 -21.32
N PRO A 94 18.76 -28.57 -21.18
CA PRO A 94 18.11 -27.54 -20.38
C PRO A 94 18.24 -27.74 -18.86
N HIS A 95 18.51 -28.96 -18.42
CA HIS A 95 18.56 -29.34 -17.00
C HIS A 95 19.97 -29.32 -16.39
N LEU A 96 20.99 -28.93 -17.16
CA LEU A 96 22.35 -28.77 -16.63
C LEU A 96 22.42 -27.55 -15.72
N VAL A 97 23.12 -27.67 -14.59
CA VAL A 97 23.30 -26.57 -13.63
C VAL A 97 24.62 -25.87 -13.89
N GLY A 98 24.57 -24.56 -14.06
CA GLY A 98 25.75 -23.70 -14.11
C GLY A 98 26.02 -23.07 -12.75
N ALA A 99 27.25 -22.60 -12.56
CA ALA A 99 27.66 -21.78 -11.42
C ALA A 99 28.13 -20.40 -11.90
N TRP A 100 27.73 -19.36 -11.17
CA TRP A 100 28.11 -17.97 -11.39
C TRP A 100 28.63 -17.34 -10.10
N ASP A 101 29.55 -16.39 -10.23
CA ASP A 101 29.79 -15.41 -9.19
C ASP A 101 28.54 -14.55 -9.00
N ALA A 102 28.19 -14.26 -7.75
CA ALA A 102 27.14 -13.30 -7.46
C ALA A 102 27.53 -11.93 -8.02
N TRP A 103 26.55 -11.24 -8.61
CA TRP A 103 26.72 -9.92 -9.17
C TRP A 103 25.72 -8.97 -8.52
N HIS A 104 26.24 -7.96 -7.84
CA HIS A 104 25.47 -6.88 -7.25
C HIS A 104 25.96 -5.56 -7.80
N TRP A 105 25.03 -4.78 -8.36
CA TRP A 105 25.32 -3.42 -8.78
C TRP A 105 24.89 -2.46 -7.68
N ALA A 106 25.86 -1.79 -7.06
CA ALA A 106 25.59 -0.82 -6.01
C ALA A 106 24.95 0.44 -6.62
N PRO A 107 23.72 0.82 -6.23
CA PRO A 107 22.97 1.89 -6.90
C PRO A 107 23.64 3.26 -6.77
N GLN A 108 23.62 4.04 -7.85
CA GLN A 108 24.16 5.41 -7.89
C GLN A 108 23.17 6.33 -8.61
N GLY A 109 23.10 7.60 -8.20
CA GLY A 109 22.02 8.52 -8.62
C GLY A 109 21.79 8.69 -10.13
N ASN A 110 22.81 8.48 -10.97
CA ASN A 110 22.73 8.57 -12.44
C ASN A 110 23.18 7.27 -13.15
N GLY A 111 23.17 6.13 -12.45
CA GLY A 111 23.67 4.86 -12.98
C GLY A 111 22.55 3.87 -13.32
N ALA A 112 22.87 2.93 -14.21
CA ALA A 112 22.08 1.74 -14.49
C ALA A 112 22.97 0.48 -14.36
N PRO A 113 22.40 -0.69 -14.02
CA PRO A 113 23.16 -1.93 -13.94
C PRO A 113 23.78 -2.34 -15.30
N PRO A 114 25.11 -2.52 -15.40
CA PRO A 114 25.77 -2.96 -16.63
C PRO A 114 25.63 -4.48 -16.84
N TYR A 115 24.51 -4.92 -17.41
CA TYR A 115 24.21 -6.36 -17.55
C TYR A 115 25.19 -7.19 -18.37
N SER A 116 26.07 -6.57 -19.17
CA SER A 116 27.14 -7.28 -19.88
C SER A 116 28.11 -7.99 -18.93
N GLU A 117 28.32 -7.46 -17.73
CA GLU A 117 29.23 -8.04 -16.72
C GLU A 117 28.75 -9.40 -16.19
N LYS A 118 27.45 -9.72 -16.33
CA LYS A 118 26.91 -11.01 -15.90
C LYS A 118 27.52 -12.20 -16.66
N GLN A 119 27.95 -11.99 -17.91
CA GLN A 119 28.58 -13.06 -18.69
C GLN A 119 29.97 -13.39 -18.13
N ASP A 120 30.70 -12.38 -17.66
CA ASP A 120 32.03 -12.54 -17.07
C ASP A 120 32.00 -13.27 -15.71
N ALA A 121 30.82 -13.31 -15.06
CA ALA A 121 30.61 -14.00 -13.79
C ALA A 121 30.43 -15.52 -13.95
N PHE A 122 30.31 -16.06 -15.17
CA PHE A 122 30.12 -17.50 -15.37
C PHE A 122 31.39 -18.30 -15.03
N ARG A 123 31.23 -19.36 -14.23
CA ARG A 123 32.34 -20.24 -13.81
C ARG A 123 32.41 -21.55 -14.58
N GLY A 124 31.25 -22.11 -14.91
CA GLY A 124 31.16 -23.39 -15.62
C GLY A 124 29.90 -24.19 -15.29
N TRP A 125 29.68 -25.25 -16.05
CA TRP A 125 28.61 -26.23 -15.85
C TRP A 125 29.09 -27.36 -14.92
N LEU A 126 28.24 -27.74 -13.96
CA LEU A 126 28.52 -28.80 -12.98
C LEU A 126 28.18 -30.19 -13.54
N VAL A 127 28.97 -30.63 -14.52
CA VAL A 127 28.78 -31.89 -15.24
C VAL A 127 30.12 -32.53 -15.58
N SER A 128 30.14 -33.86 -15.68
CA SER A 128 31.29 -34.59 -16.18
C SER A 128 31.49 -34.33 -17.68
N SER A 129 32.70 -33.90 -18.04
CA SER A 129 33.14 -33.76 -19.43
C SER A 129 34.51 -34.43 -19.61
N PRO A 130 34.76 -35.14 -20.73
CA PRO A 130 36.08 -35.63 -21.09
C PRO A 130 37.12 -34.50 -21.25
N ASP A 131 36.65 -33.31 -21.61
CA ASP A 131 37.42 -32.06 -21.65
C ASP A 131 36.90 -31.10 -20.56
N PRO A 132 37.64 -30.94 -19.44
CA PRO A 132 37.24 -30.04 -18.37
C PRO A 132 37.13 -28.57 -18.79
N GLU A 133 37.90 -28.11 -19.79
CA GLU A 133 37.83 -26.72 -20.26
C GLU A 133 36.51 -26.45 -20.99
N ALA A 134 36.04 -27.41 -21.79
CA ALA A 134 34.75 -27.31 -22.49
C ALA A 134 33.57 -27.13 -21.51
N ALA A 135 33.62 -27.72 -20.31
CA ALA A 135 32.57 -27.56 -19.30
C ALA A 135 32.53 -26.14 -18.71
N THR A 136 33.60 -25.35 -18.84
CA THR A 136 33.66 -23.95 -18.38
C THR A 136 33.13 -22.95 -19.40
N GLU A 137 32.86 -23.40 -20.63
CA GLU A 137 32.30 -22.56 -21.70
C GLU A 137 30.78 -22.48 -21.61
N PHE A 138 30.22 -21.26 -21.65
CA PHE A 138 28.77 -21.06 -21.57
C PHE A 138 28.02 -21.79 -22.71
N SER A 139 28.67 -21.95 -23.87
CA SER A 139 28.11 -22.62 -25.04
C SER A 139 27.92 -24.14 -24.89
N TYR A 140 28.54 -24.78 -23.88
CA TYR A 140 28.50 -26.22 -23.66
C TYR A 140 27.07 -26.77 -23.53
N ALA A 141 26.15 -26.04 -22.91
CA ALA A 141 24.76 -26.46 -22.76
C ALA A 141 24.03 -26.66 -24.10
N ASN A 142 24.50 -26.02 -25.18
CA ASN A 142 23.94 -26.17 -26.53
C ASN A 142 24.58 -27.33 -27.33
N SER A 143 25.69 -27.88 -26.86
CA SER A 143 26.36 -28.98 -27.54
C SER A 143 25.49 -30.25 -27.46
N ALA A 144 25.35 -30.96 -28.58
CA ALA A 144 24.91 -32.34 -28.52
C ALA A 144 26.08 -33.11 -27.88
N GLY A 145 25.82 -33.87 -26.81
CA GLY A 145 26.85 -34.62 -26.08
C GLY A 145 27.76 -35.42 -27.02
N SER A 146 28.99 -35.68 -26.60
CA SER A 146 30.00 -36.30 -27.46
C SER A 146 29.51 -37.68 -27.95
N GLY A 147 29.02 -37.72 -29.18
CA GLY A 147 28.13 -38.76 -29.73
C GLY A 147 28.68 -40.18 -29.80
N GLY A 148 28.89 -40.82 -28.65
CA GLY A 148 29.28 -42.23 -28.55
C GLY A 148 29.54 -42.75 -27.13
N GLU A 149 29.85 -41.89 -26.15
CA GLU A 149 30.19 -42.33 -24.78
C GLU A 149 29.42 -41.50 -23.72
N ALA A 150 28.08 -41.56 -23.71
CA ALA A 150 27.25 -40.90 -22.70
C ALA A 150 26.50 -41.93 -21.82
N VAL A 151 26.15 -41.53 -20.60
CA VAL A 151 25.32 -42.30 -19.66
C VAL A 151 24.06 -41.50 -19.29
N GLU A 152 22.92 -42.18 -19.33
CA GLU A 152 21.64 -41.65 -18.89
C GLU A 152 21.55 -41.68 -17.37
N LEU A 153 21.45 -40.50 -16.75
CA LEU A 153 21.31 -40.35 -15.28
C LEU A 153 19.84 -40.23 -14.86
N VAL A 154 19.02 -39.60 -15.69
CA VAL A 154 17.58 -39.42 -15.47
C VAL A 154 16.85 -39.93 -16.70
N ALA A 155 15.81 -40.74 -16.48
CA ALA A 155 15.06 -41.34 -17.57
C ALA A 155 14.32 -40.30 -18.43
N PRO A 156 14.32 -40.41 -19.76
CA PRO A 156 13.58 -39.53 -20.65
C PRO A 156 12.10 -39.87 -20.58
N LEU A 157 11.38 -39.15 -19.74
CA LEU A 157 9.94 -38.99 -19.83
C LEU A 157 9.65 -37.67 -20.54
N GLN A 158 8.41 -37.51 -21.00
CA GLN A 158 7.91 -36.21 -21.43
C GLN A 158 7.29 -35.53 -20.22
N ASP A 159 7.74 -34.33 -19.92
CA ASP A 159 7.07 -33.44 -18.97
C ASP A 159 5.71 -32.97 -19.52
N ALA A 160 5.03 -32.09 -18.78
CA ALA A 160 3.70 -31.58 -19.17
C ALA A 160 3.75 -30.73 -20.46
N GLU A 161 4.91 -30.19 -20.81
CA GLU A 161 5.19 -29.36 -21.99
C GLU A 161 5.74 -30.16 -23.18
N GLY A 162 5.89 -31.49 -23.04
CA GLY A 162 6.39 -32.39 -24.09
C GLY A 162 7.91 -32.37 -24.26
N LYS A 163 8.64 -31.78 -23.32
CA LYS A 163 10.10 -31.70 -23.29
C LYS A 163 10.66 -32.89 -22.50
N SER A 164 11.85 -33.35 -22.91
CA SER A 164 12.48 -34.52 -22.29
C SER A 164 12.94 -34.16 -20.87
N THR A 165 12.57 -34.99 -19.89
CA THR A 165 13.16 -34.97 -18.54
C THR A 165 14.53 -35.64 -18.51
N GLY A 166 14.94 -36.28 -19.61
CA GLY A 166 16.16 -37.06 -19.70
C GLY A 166 17.41 -36.21 -19.55
N VAL A 167 18.37 -36.71 -18.79
CA VAL A 167 19.69 -36.09 -18.64
C VAL A 167 20.74 -37.13 -18.98
N GLU A 168 21.46 -36.87 -20.07
CA GLU A 168 22.60 -37.65 -20.52
C GLU A 168 23.88 -36.87 -20.21
N VAL A 169 24.89 -37.56 -19.69
CA VAL A 169 26.20 -36.96 -19.38
C VAL A 169 27.31 -37.75 -20.04
N ASP A 170 28.36 -37.04 -20.45
CA ASP A 170 29.51 -37.66 -21.09
C ASP A 170 30.33 -38.48 -20.07
N LEU A 171 30.82 -39.62 -20.51
CA LEU A 171 31.62 -40.55 -19.73
C LEU A 171 33.09 -40.14 -19.73
N VAL A 172 33.67 -40.03 -18.54
CA VAL A 172 35.09 -39.78 -18.33
C VAL A 172 35.81 -41.12 -18.07
N PRO A 173 36.86 -41.46 -18.85
CA PRO A 173 37.57 -42.72 -18.71
C PRO A 173 38.50 -42.72 -17.49
N VAL A 174 38.33 -43.69 -16.59
CA VAL A 174 39.22 -43.96 -15.45
C VAL A 174 40.25 -45.02 -15.86
N ARG A 175 41.44 -44.57 -16.22
CA ARG A 175 42.54 -45.46 -16.63
C ARG A 175 43.36 -45.90 -15.40
N SER A 176 42.83 -46.85 -14.63
CA SER A 176 43.60 -47.55 -13.58
C SER A 176 44.02 -48.94 -14.08
N GLY A 177 45.33 -49.20 -14.07
CA GLY A 177 46.02 -50.32 -14.74
C GLY A 177 45.22 -51.59 -15.05
N THR A 178 44.75 -52.32 -14.02
CA THR A 178 44.16 -53.67 -14.17
C THR A 178 42.63 -53.71 -14.32
N ASN A 179 41.91 -52.60 -14.10
CA ASN A 179 40.45 -52.53 -14.19
C ASN A 179 40.02 -51.20 -14.85
N PRO A 180 39.95 -51.14 -16.19
CA PRO A 180 39.43 -49.96 -16.89
C PRO A 180 37.92 -49.80 -16.63
N GLY A 181 37.47 -48.57 -16.46
CA GLY A 181 36.04 -48.25 -16.39
C GLY A 181 35.80 -46.76 -16.65
N ASN A 182 34.55 -46.40 -16.88
CA ASN A 182 34.13 -45.02 -17.11
C ASN A 182 33.28 -44.53 -15.93
N LEU A 183 33.19 -43.21 -15.77
CA LEU A 183 32.30 -42.58 -14.81
C LEU A 183 31.61 -41.37 -15.44
N GLY A 184 30.44 -41.00 -14.94
CA GLY A 184 29.72 -39.80 -15.33
C GLY A 184 28.96 -39.25 -14.13
N TRP A 185 28.82 -37.94 -14.05
CA TRP A 185 28.10 -37.26 -12.97
C TRP A 185 27.51 -35.94 -13.46
N ALA A 186 26.40 -35.54 -12.85
CA ALA A 186 25.83 -34.20 -12.95
C ALA A 186 25.34 -33.77 -11.57
N VAL A 187 25.34 -32.47 -11.33
CA VAL A 187 24.71 -31.88 -10.15
C VAL A 187 23.40 -31.22 -10.56
N PHE A 188 22.36 -31.45 -9.76
CA PHE A 188 21.07 -30.79 -9.89
C PHE A 188 20.87 -29.85 -8.70
N ASP A 189 20.25 -28.71 -8.96
CA ASP A 189 20.00 -27.69 -7.95
C ASP A 189 18.60 -27.86 -7.37
N GLU A 190 18.53 -28.42 -6.16
CA GLU A 190 17.27 -28.61 -5.43
C GLU A 190 16.61 -27.29 -5.01
N SER A 191 17.36 -26.18 -4.89
CA SER A 191 16.81 -24.88 -4.49
C SER A 191 15.92 -24.24 -5.55
N THR A 192 16.04 -24.69 -6.80
CA THR A 192 15.23 -24.22 -7.93
C THR A 192 13.93 -25.00 -8.10
N LYS A 193 13.76 -26.08 -7.32
CA LYS A 193 12.59 -26.94 -7.33
C LYS A 193 11.60 -26.54 -6.23
N ALA A 194 10.34 -26.88 -6.41
CA ALA A 194 9.31 -26.67 -5.41
C ALA A 194 9.42 -27.71 -4.29
N ALA A 195 9.62 -27.24 -3.06
CA ALA A 195 9.62 -28.06 -1.85
C ALA A 195 8.20 -28.58 -1.54
N VAL A 196 8.01 -29.91 -1.63
CA VAL A 196 6.72 -30.58 -1.38
C VAL A 196 6.66 -31.23 0.02
N ASP A 197 7.74 -31.16 0.79
CA ASP A 197 7.88 -31.66 2.16
C ASP A 197 7.40 -30.65 3.23
N ILE A 198 6.96 -29.46 2.82
CA ILE A 198 6.44 -28.42 3.72
C ILE A 198 4.92 -28.53 3.82
N GLY A 199 4.38 -28.55 5.05
CA GLY A 199 2.94 -28.63 5.32
C GLY A 199 2.27 -27.28 5.54
N ASP A 200 0.93 -27.27 5.49
CA ASP A 200 0.15 -26.09 5.87
C ASP A 200 0.40 -25.77 7.36
N SER A 201 0.63 -24.49 7.67
CA SER A 201 0.84 -24.06 9.05
C SER A 201 -0.44 -24.23 9.88
N LYS A 202 -0.34 -24.89 11.04
CA LYS A 202 -1.48 -25.25 11.90
C LYS A 202 -1.46 -24.51 13.24
N ASN A 203 -1.20 -23.21 13.26
CA ASN A 203 -1.36 -22.42 14.49
C ASN A 203 -2.81 -21.95 14.63
N ILE A 204 -3.57 -22.54 15.57
CA ILE A 204 -5.00 -22.27 15.82
C ILE A 204 -5.22 -21.63 17.21
N ASP A 205 -4.16 -21.42 17.99
CA ASP A 205 -4.28 -21.00 19.40
C ASP A 205 -4.86 -19.60 19.59
N SER A 206 -4.70 -18.71 18.61
CA SER A 206 -5.35 -17.42 18.57
C SER A 206 -5.52 -16.89 17.14
N PRO A 207 -6.57 -16.08 16.86
CA PRO A 207 -6.81 -15.54 15.52
C PRO A 207 -5.63 -14.74 14.94
N SER A 208 -4.87 -14.01 15.77
CA SER A 208 -3.70 -13.25 15.31
C SER A 208 -2.52 -14.13 14.94
N LEU A 209 -2.28 -15.22 15.70
CA LEU A 209 -1.23 -16.19 15.35
C LEU A 209 -1.63 -16.99 14.11
N GLU A 210 -2.91 -17.27 13.92
CA GLU A 210 -3.43 -17.88 12.70
C GLU A 210 -3.27 -16.95 11.49
N VAL A 211 -3.54 -15.65 11.63
CA VAL A 211 -3.29 -14.67 10.56
C VAL A 211 -1.79 -14.57 10.25
N ALA A 212 -0.94 -14.52 11.28
CA ALA A 212 0.51 -14.46 11.12
C ALA A 212 1.06 -15.71 10.44
N SER A 213 0.55 -16.89 10.79
CA SER A 213 0.99 -18.16 10.23
C SER A 213 0.60 -18.31 8.76
N ARG A 214 -0.56 -17.76 8.34
CA ARG A 214 -0.97 -17.66 6.93
C ARG A 214 -0.17 -16.65 6.11
N LYS A 215 0.60 -15.76 6.75
CA LYS A 215 1.54 -14.86 6.07
C LYS A 215 2.94 -15.46 5.94
N ALA A 216 3.22 -16.55 6.65
CA ALA A 216 4.41 -17.32 6.39
C ALA A 216 4.29 -17.95 4.99
N PRO A 217 5.40 -18.18 4.28
CA PRO A 217 5.34 -18.77 2.95
C PRO A 217 4.73 -20.19 2.99
N ASP A 218 3.55 -20.33 2.41
CA ASP A 218 2.75 -21.57 2.40
C ASP A 218 3.43 -22.74 1.67
N ARG A 219 2.88 -23.94 1.84
CA ARG A 219 3.31 -25.11 1.06
C ARG A 219 3.08 -24.89 -0.43
N PHE A 220 3.89 -25.55 -1.25
CA PHE A 220 3.60 -25.64 -2.68
C PHE A 220 2.36 -26.52 -2.90
N ARG A 221 1.28 -25.93 -3.44
CA ARG A 221 -0.02 -26.59 -3.66
C ARG A 221 -0.06 -27.37 -4.96
N ALA A 222 0.77 -28.41 -5.07
CA ALA A 222 0.83 -29.28 -6.25
C ALA A 222 -0.52 -29.96 -6.57
N ASP A 223 -1.34 -30.18 -5.55
CA ASP A 223 -2.71 -30.73 -5.62
C ASP A 223 -3.66 -29.92 -6.52
N ILE A 224 -3.44 -28.61 -6.66
CA ILE A 224 -4.25 -27.74 -7.52
C ILE A 224 -3.92 -27.94 -9.01
N LEU A 225 -2.65 -28.27 -9.31
CA LEU A 225 -2.18 -28.47 -10.68
C LEU A 225 -2.65 -29.82 -11.25
N ASP A 226 -2.72 -30.84 -10.38
CA ASP A 226 -3.08 -32.20 -10.77
C ASP A 226 -3.64 -32.95 -9.56
N SER A 227 -4.90 -33.39 -9.66
CA SER A 227 -5.55 -34.17 -8.60
C SER A 227 -4.83 -35.49 -8.28
N ALA A 228 -4.00 -36.01 -9.19
CA ALA A 228 -3.17 -37.19 -8.92
C ALA A 228 -2.05 -36.93 -7.90
N LEU A 229 -1.79 -35.66 -7.57
CA LEU A 229 -0.80 -35.22 -6.58
C LEU A 229 -1.42 -34.89 -5.22
N SER A 230 -2.71 -35.17 -4.99
CA SER A 230 -3.36 -34.96 -3.69
C SER A 230 -2.69 -35.75 -2.55
N SER A 231 -1.92 -36.79 -2.87
CA SER A 231 -1.10 -37.53 -1.91
C SER A 231 0.02 -36.70 -1.27
N LEU A 232 0.32 -35.52 -1.80
CA LEU A 232 1.32 -34.57 -1.26
C LEU A 232 0.72 -33.58 -0.24
N GLU A 233 -0.57 -33.69 0.10
CA GLU A 233 -1.22 -32.82 1.08
C GLU A 233 -0.71 -33.01 2.53
N GLU A 234 -0.26 -34.22 2.87
CA GLU A 234 0.29 -34.56 4.19
C GLU A 234 1.78 -34.89 4.11
N PRO A 235 2.67 -33.91 4.29
CA PRO A 235 4.10 -34.08 4.02
C PRO A 235 4.86 -34.84 5.12
N VAL A 236 4.22 -35.16 6.25
CA VAL A 236 4.83 -35.81 7.43
C VAL A 236 5.52 -37.15 7.08
N HIS A 237 5.20 -37.74 5.92
CA HIS A 237 5.77 -39.00 5.44
C HIS A 237 6.66 -38.89 4.19
N LEU A 238 6.98 -37.67 3.75
CA LEU A 238 7.77 -37.40 2.54
C LEU A 238 9.26 -37.22 2.89
N ILE A 239 10.02 -38.30 2.81
CA ILE A 239 11.48 -38.30 3.06
C ILE A 239 12.26 -38.14 1.74
N SER A 240 11.73 -38.74 0.66
CA SER A 240 12.28 -38.69 -0.69
C SER A 240 11.16 -38.64 -1.72
N LEU A 241 11.51 -38.25 -2.96
CA LEU A 241 10.58 -38.29 -4.08
C LEU A 241 10.04 -39.71 -4.33
N ASP A 242 10.83 -40.77 -4.06
CA ASP A 242 10.37 -42.16 -4.14
C ASP A 242 9.31 -42.50 -3.08
N THR A 243 9.46 -41.99 -1.86
CA THR A 243 8.43 -42.14 -0.82
C THR A 243 7.15 -41.38 -1.17
N ALA A 244 7.27 -40.25 -1.87
CA ALA A 244 6.14 -39.46 -2.36
C ALA A 244 5.29 -40.23 -3.39
N MET A 245 5.89 -41.17 -4.14
CA MET A 245 5.20 -42.01 -5.12
C MET A 245 4.35 -43.13 -4.49
N ILE A 246 4.56 -43.46 -3.21
CA ILE A 246 3.86 -44.57 -2.53
C ILE A 246 2.38 -44.26 -2.30
N PRO A 247 2.01 -43.12 -1.67
CA PRO A 247 0.60 -42.82 -1.39
C PRO A 247 -0.23 -42.49 -2.64
N GLY A 248 0.38 -42.05 -3.75
CA GLY A 248 -0.31 -41.67 -4.99
C GLY A 248 -0.69 -42.82 -5.94
N GLY A 249 -0.30 -44.07 -5.64
CA GLY A 249 -0.55 -45.23 -6.50
C GLY A 249 0.09 -45.13 -7.89
N GLY A 250 -0.41 -45.88 -8.87
CA GLY A 250 0.17 -45.95 -10.22
C GLY A 250 0.13 -44.63 -10.99
N SER A 251 -0.98 -43.89 -10.88
CA SER A 251 -1.16 -42.58 -11.51
C SER A 251 -0.31 -41.49 -10.88
N GLY A 252 -0.24 -41.44 -9.53
CA GLY A 252 0.60 -40.48 -8.82
C GLY A 252 2.09 -40.72 -9.05
N LYS A 253 2.51 -41.99 -9.19
CA LYS A 253 3.88 -42.34 -9.56
C LYS A 253 4.29 -41.72 -10.90
N GLU A 254 3.49 -41.89 -11.94
CA GLU A 254 3.81 -41.33 -13.26
C GLU A 254 3.79 -39.79 -13.23
N ALA A 255 2.83 -39.18 -12.52
CA ALA A 255 2.71 -37.74 -12.37
C ALA A 255 3.90 -37.09 -11.62
N ILE A 256 4.47 -37.78 -10.64
CA ILE A 256 5.66 -37.32 -9.89
C ILE A 256 6.93 -37.55 -10.72
N GLN A 257 7.06 -38.68 -11.41
CA GLN A 257 8.24 -38.98 -12.24
C GLN A 257 8.42 -37.99 -13.40
N ARG A 258 7.32 -37.55 -14.02
CA ARG A 258 7.36 -36.50 -15.06
C ARG A 258 7.82 -35.13 -14.53
N ARG A 259 7.73 -34.90 -13.22
CA ARG A 259 8.05 -33.64 -12.53
C ARG A 259 9.31 -33.74 -11.66
N PHE A 260 10.22 -34.66 -12.00
CA PHE A 260 11.48 -34.87 -11.27
C PHE A 260 12.33 -33.60 -11.13
N HIS A 261 12.32 -32.73 -12.14
CA HIS A 261 13.05 -31.46 -12.15
C HIS A 261 12.27 -30.31 -11.50
N ASP A 262 11.00 -30.52 -11.14
CA ASP A 262 10.13 -29.49 -10.59
C ASP A 262 9.92 -29.63 -9.08
N PHE A 263 10.01 -30.86 -8.53
CA PHE A 263 9.73 -31.14 -7.11
C PHE A 263 10.96 -31.61 -6.34
N THR A 264 11.04 -31.19 -5.08
CA THR A 264 12.04 -31.65 -4.12
C THR A 264 11.42 -31.90 -2.75
N THR A 265 12.02 -32.80 -1.97
CA THR A 265 11.66 -33.05 -0.56
C THR A 265 12.73 -32.54 0.41
N GLY A 266 13.68 -31.71 -0.07
CA GLY A 266 14.79 -31.24 0.74
C GLY A 266 15.46 -30.01 0.12
N SER A 267 14.90 -28.83 0.41
CA SER A 267 15.49 -27.54 0.02
C SER A 267 15.80 -26.73 1.28
N LEU A 268 16.96 -26.97 1.88
CA LEU A 268 17.49 -26.17 2.98
C LEU A 268 18.63 -25.30 2.48
N GLY A 269 18.51 -23.99 2.71
CA GLY A 269 19.55 -23.01 2.45
C GLY A 269 19.99 -22.36 3.76
N LEU A 270 21.27 -21.96 3.82
CA LEU A 270 21.73 -21.05 4.86
C LEU A 270 21.22 -19.64 4.57
N LEU A 271 20.93 -18.87 5.62
CA LEU A 271 20.53 -17.47 5.49
C LEU A 271 21.78 -16.61 5.24
N THR A 272 22.31 -16.69 4.02
CA THR A 272 23.47 -15.92 3.57
C THR A 272 23.04 -14.70 2.75
N ASN A 273 23.82 -13.63 2.85
CA ASN A 273 23.75 -12.48 1.94
C ASN A 273 24.58 -12.83 0.70
N VAL A 274 23.90 -13.21 -0.39
CA VAL A 274 24.58 -13.65 -1.62
C VAL A 274 25.23 -12.49 -2.37
N ALA A 275 24.74 -11.25 -2.18
CA ALA A 275 25.28 -10.07 -2.82
C ALA A 275 26.62 -9.65 -2.21
N GLU A 276 26.66 -9.43 -0.89
CA GLU A 276 27.85 -8.87 -0.20
C GLU A 276 28.65 -9.92 0.59
N GLY A 277 28.12 -11.14 0.73
CA GLY A 277 28.70 -12.23 1.53
C GLY A 277 28.28 -12.18 3.00
N GLY A 278 28.51 -13.29 3.72
CA GLY A 278 28.16 -13.41 5.14
C GLY A 278 26.71 -13.83 5.40
N LEU A 279 26.28 -13.77 6.66
CA LEU A 279 24.92 -14.13 7.08
C LEU A 279 23.96 -12.93 7.00
N LYS A 280 22.69 -13.19 6.68
CA LYS A 280 21.64 -12.17 6.76
C LYS A 280 21.41 -11.74 8.20
N THR A 281 20.98 -10.49 8.37
CA THR A 281 20.69 -9.91 9.69
C THR A 281 19.19 -10.07 10.03
N ASP A 282 18.89 -10.53 11.24
CA ASP A 282 17.51 -10.65 11.73
C ASP A 282 16.97 -9.30 12.21
N LEU A 283 15.99 -8.75 11.48
CA LEU A 283 15.32 -7.50 11.83
C LEU A 283 14.40 -7.65 13.05
N THR A 284 13.95 -8.86 13.39
CA THR A 284 13.10 -9.10 14.58
C THR A 284 13.84 -8.63 15.83
N GLN A 285 15.08 -9.10 16.03
CA GLN A 285 15.87 -8.73 17.22
C GLN A 285 16.24 -7.24 17.24
N LEU A 286 16.34 -6.58 16.08
CA LEU A 286 16.66 -5.16 15.97
C LEU A 286 15.44 -4.27 16.17
N PHE A 287 14.25 -4.72 15.76
CA PHE A 287 13.03 -3.92 15.80
C PHE A 287 12.18 -4.17 17.05
N GLU A 288 12.34 -5.30 17.72
CA GLU A 288 11.65 -5.59 18.99
C GLU A 288 11.97 -4.63 20.14
N PRO A 289 13.24 -4.26 20.38
CA PRO A 289 13.60 -3.31 21.43
C PRO A 289 12.96 -1.94 21.23
N THR A 290 12.79 -1.18 22.32
CA THR A 290 12.22 0.17 22.24
C THR A 290 13.00 1.08 21.32
N ASP A 291 14.33 0.97 21.27
CA ASP A 291 15.20 1.74 20.38
C ASP A 291 16.17 0.83 19.65
N ILE A 292 16.52 1.22 18.42
CA ILE A 292 17.51 0.49 17.62
C ILE A 292 18.85 0.58 18.35
N PRO A 293 19.55 -0.55 18.60
CA PRO A 293 20.87 -0.52 19.22
C PRO A 293 21.87 0.35 18.44
N SER A 294 22.71 1.10 19.15
CA SER A 294 23.71 1.97 18.53
C SER A 294 24.71 1.15 17.71
N GLY A 295 24.92 1.53 16.44
CA GLY A 295 25.81 0.81 15.53
C GLY A 295 25.24 -0.48 14.95
N ALA A 296 23.92 -0.72 15.08
CA ALA A 296 23.26 -1.85 14.41
C ALA A 296 23.23 -1.73 12.88
N PHE A 297 23.29 -0.50 12.36
CA PHE A 297 23.33 -0.19 10.92
C PHE A 297 24.45 0.81 10.64
N ASP A 298 25.02 0.75 9.44
CA ASP A 298 26.08 1.66 8.99
C ASP A 298 25.56 3.08 8.71
N SER A 299 24.25 3.24 8.51
CA SER A 299 23.59 4.52 8.26
C SER A 299 22.19 4.56 8.86
N ASP A 300 21.63 5.76 9.04
CA ASP A 300 20.25 5.95 9.55
C ASP A 300 19.17 5.52 8.55
N THR A 301 19.54 5.31 7.28
CA THR A 301 18.64 4.90 6.19
C THR A 301 19.00 3.49 5.70
N PRO A 302 18.05 2.75 5.12
CA PRO A 302 18.35 1.46 4.49
C PRO A 302 19.04 1.61 3.12
N TYR A 303 19.05 2.81 2.52
CA TYR A 303 19.61 3.00 1.19
C TYR A 303 21.14 3.12 1.23
N SER A 304 21.79 2.46 0.27
CA SER A 304 23.24 2.43 0.08
C SER A 304 23.78 3.69 -0.63
N ASN A 305 25.10 3.87 -0.71
CA ASN A 305 25.78 4.86 -1.57
C ASN A 305 25.35 6.34 -1.44
N GLY A 306 24.99 6.80 -0.24
CA GLY A 306 24.83 8.24 0.04
C GLY A 306 23.46 8.82 -0.28
N PHE A 307 22.44 7.98 -0.51
CA PHE A 307 21.03 8.40 -0.50
C PHE A 307 20.58 8.72 0.93
N ALA A 308 20.66 10.00 1.31
CA ALA A 308 20.40 10.43 2.68
C ALA A 308 18.92 10.76 2.94
N SER A 309 18.54 10.83 4.22
CA SER A 309 17.20 11.28 4.65
C SER A 309 16.86 12.69 4.15
N ALA A 310 17.86 13.58 4.03
CA ALA A 310 17.68 14.91 3.43
C ALA A 310 17.24 14.86 1.94
N GLN A 311 17.36 13.71 1.28
CA GLN A 311 16.90 13.47 -0.09
C GLN A 311 15.58 12.70 -0.16
N GLY A 312 14.95 12.40 0.99
CA GLY A 312 13.69 11.66 1.08
C GLY A 312 13.85 10.16 1.34
N ALA A 313 15.05 9.67 1.65
CA ALA A 313 15.25 8.26 2.01
C ALA A 313 14.52 7.93 3.34
N PRO A 314 13.85 6.77 3.46
CA PRO A 314 13.19 6.37 4.70
C PRO A 314 14.22 6.07 5.79
N LEU A 315 13.81 6.18 7.06
CA LEU A 315 14.68 5.88 8.20
C LEU A 315 14.45 4.45 8.71
N TRP A 316 15.49 3.82 9.26
CA TRP A 316 15.33 2.54 9.96
C TRP A 316 14.33 2.62 11.13
N THR A 317 14.28 3.76 11.80
CA THR A 317 13.33 4.04 12.87
C THR A 317 11.88 4.03 12.39
N TYR A 318 11.63 4.45 11.15
CA TYR A 318 10.30 4.39 10.52
C TYR A 318 9.87 2.94 10.28
N LEU A 319 10.74 2.12 9.69
CA LEU A 319 10.49 0.69 9.47
C LEU A 319 10.24 -0.04 10.80
N GLN A 320 11.04 0.24 11.81
CA GLN A 320 10.83 -0.27 13.17
C GLN A 320 9.48 0.19 13.73
N SER A 321 9.11 1.46 13.55
CA SER A 321 7.83 1.99 14.02
C SER A 321 6.63 1.29 13.38
N HIS A 322 6.71 0.92 12.10
CA HIS A 322 5.67 0.13 11.42
C HIS A 322 5.61 -1.28 11.99
N TYR A 323 6.76 -1.94 12.14
CA TYR A 323 6.85 -3.27 12.76
C TYR A 323 6.22 -3.28 14.15
N GLN A 324 6.49 -2.28 15.00
CA GLN A 324 5.99 -2.22 16.38
C GLN A 324 4.48 -1.94 16.51
N LYS A 325 3.75 -1.66 15.42
CA LYS A 325 2.32 -1.32 15.48
C LYS A 325 1.47 -2.43 16.08
N TYR A 326 1.83 -3.70 15.87
CA TYR A 326 1.06 -4.83 16.40
C TYR A 326 0.91 -4.78 17.93
N LYS A 327 1.91 -4.25 18.65
CA LYS A 327 1.88 -4.10 20.12
C LYS A 327 0.76 -3.17 20.62
N ASN A 328 0.25 -2.31 19.74
CA ASN A 328 -0.80 -1.34 20.04
C ASN A 328 -2.16 -1.70 19.44
N THR A 329 -2.23 -2.78 18.65
CA THR A 329 -3.49 -3.25 18.09
C THR A 329 -4.32 -3.96 19.17
N THR A 330 -5.62 -3.73 19.19
CA THR A 330 -6.55 -4.37 20.14
C THR A 330 -7.76 -4.90 19.38
N ALA A 331 -8.50 -5.85 19.97
CA ALA A 331 -9.77 -6.27 19.40
C ALA A 331 -10.91 -5.43 20.01
N ARG A 332 -11.68 -4.72 19.19
CA ARG A 332 -12.85 -3.94 19.63
C ARG A 332 -14.05 -4.28 18.77
N SER A 333 -15.14 -4.71 19.41
CA SER A 333 -16.39 -5.09 18.72
C SER A 333 -16.23 -6.19 17.66
N GLY A 334 -15.21 -7.04 17.78
CA GLY A 334 -14.89 -8.11 16.82
C GLY A 334 -13.91 -7.72 15.72
N ASP A 335 -13.64 -6.42 15.53
CA ASP A 335 -12.68 -5.92 14.53
C ASP A 335 -11.33 -5.56 15.19
N PRO A 336 -10.20 -5.78 14.51
CA PRO A 336 -8.92 -5.18 14.89
C PRO A 336 -9.03 -3.65 14.92
N SER A 337 -8.58 -3.03 16.01
CA SER A 337 -8.66 -1.60 16.27
C SER A 337 -7.31 -1.05 16.69
N TYR A 338 -6.98 0.14 16.20
CA TYR A 338 -5.78 0.88 16.53
C TYR A 338 -6.18 2.24 17.11
N SER A 339 -5.84 2.46 18.37
CA SER A 339 -6.05 3.75 19.04
C SER A 339 -4.76 4.57 18.95
N LEU A 340 -4.86 5.80 18.45
CA LEU A 340 -3.71 6.68 18.37
C LEU A 340 -3.28 7.13 19.76
N ARG A 341 -2.02 6.89 20.12
CA ARG A 341 -1.51 7.29 21.44
C ARG A 341 -1.19 8.78 21.47
N SER A 342 -1.90 9.56 22.29
CA SER A 342 -1.49 10.94 22.62
C SER A 342 -0.42 10.91 23.73
N SER A 343 0.86 11.13 23.41
CA SER A 343 1.90 11.29 24.43
C SER A 343 3.05 12.17 23.94
N ALA A 344 3.76 12.83 24.86
CA ALA A 344 4.97 13.59 24.55
C ALA A 344 6.21 12.70 24.26
N ALA A 345 6.04 11.37 24.24
CA ALA A 345 7.12 10.44 23.95
C ALA A 345 7.53 10.50 22.47
N ARG A 346 8.83 10.27 22.19
CA ARG A 346 9.41 10.35 20.84
C ARG A 346 8.71 9.47 19.78
N ARG A 347 7.98 8.42 20.19
CA ARG A 347 7.33 7.43 19.31
C ARG A 347 5.80 7.42 19.39
N SER A 348 5.19 8.61 19.47
CA SER A 348 3.73 8.76 19.42
C SER A 348 3.25 8.97 17.98
N ASP A 349 2.15 8.31 17.61
CA ASP A 349 1.45 8.53 16.33
C ASP A 349 0.97 9.98 16.15
N LEU A 350 0.77 10.69 17.26
CA LEU A 350 0.35 12.09 17.33
C LEU A 350 1.52 13.03 17.65
N LYS A 351 2.78 12.59 17.45
CA LYS A 351 3.95 13.47 17.57
C LYS A 351 3.77 14.65 16.61
N ILE A 352 3.73 15.86 17.16
CA ILE A 352 3.63 17.11 16.40
C ILE A 352 4.83 17.22 15.45
N SER A 353 4.58 17.67 14.22
CA SER A 353 5.63 17.84 13.23
C SER A 353 6.59 18.96 13.64
N GLU A 354 7.88 18.63 13.75
CA GLU A 354 8.95 19.60 14.03
C GLU A 354 9.25 20.51 12.81
N THR A 355 8.78 20.10 11.62
CA THR A 355 8.98 20.78 10.34
C THR A 355 7.74 21.55 9.85
N GLY A 356 6.73 21.76 10.72
CA GLY A 356 5.53 22.51 10.37
C GLY A 356 4.57 21.78 9.42
N GLY A 357 4.52 20.44 9.54
CA GLY A 357 3.55 19.58 8.87
C GLY A 357 4.02 18.97 7.54
N ILE A 358 5.27 19.20 7.12
CA ILE A 358 5.86 18.62 5.90
C ILE A 358 7.17 17.95 6.27
N ASP A 359 7.19 16.62 6.27
CA ASP A 359 8.35 15.82 6.67
C ASP A 359 8.87 15.01 5.48
N PRO A 360 10.10 15.23 4.99
CA PRO A 360 10.65 14.44 3.90
C PRO A 360 10.99 13.00 4.31
N SER A 361 11.32 12.77 5.58
CA SER A 361 11.79 11.47 6.10
C SER A 361 11.37 11.30 7.56
N PRO A 362 10.09 10.94 7.81
CA PRO A 362 9.57 10.80 9.16
C PRO A 362 10.23 9.66 9.94
N GLU A 363 10.41 9.83 11.26
CA GLU A 363 10.92 8.80 12.17
C GLU A 363 9.86 7.76 12.57
N VAL A 364 8.58 8.11 12.46
CA VAL A 364 7.45 7.34 13.00
C VAL A 364 6.31 7.36 11.98
N GLU A 365 5.71 6.19 11.72
CA GLU A 365 4.52 6.09 10.88
C GLU A 365 3.29 6.61 11.65
N ARG A 366 2.57 7.60 11.08
CA ARG A 366 1.33 8.11 11.68
C ARG A 366 0.09 7.47 11.04
N MET A 367 -0.68 6.73 11.83
CA MET A 367 -1.91 6.04 11.43
C MET A 367 -3.11 6.99 11.32
N LEU A 368 -3.03 7.98 10.44
CA LEU A 368 -4.07 9.00 10.24
C LEU A 368 -4.96 8.69 9.04
N PRO A 369 -6.25 9.03 9.09
CA PRO A 369 -7.12 8.92 7.92
C PRO A 369 -6.66 9.89 6.82
N ALA A 370 -6.94 9.54 5.58
CA ALA A 370 -6.77 10.41 4.44
C ALA A 370 -7.94 11.38 4.29
N ILE A 371 -7.67 12.56 3.76
CA ILE A 371 -8.72 13.41 3.20
C ILE A 371 -9.02 12.86 1.81
N ALA A 372 -10.12 12.13 1.63
CA ALA A 372 -10.51 11.68 0.29
C ALA A 372 -11.01 12.86 -0.54
N LYS A 373 -11.80 13.74 0.08
CA LYS A 373 -12.33 14.96 -0.53
C LYS A 373 -12.47 16.08 0.50
N LEU A 374 -12.19 17.30 0.10
CA LEU A 374 -12.57 18.52 0.76
C LEU A 374 -13.35 19.36 -0.25
N GLN A 375 -14.64 19.57 0.02
CA GLN A 375 -15.55 20.28 -0.86
C GLN A 375 -16.06 21.53 -0.14
N ILE A 376 -15.95 22.69 -0.78
CA ILE A 376 -16.51 23.95 -0.30
C ILE A 376 -17.61 24.35 -1.26
N VAL A 377 -18.87 24.20 -0.84
CA VAL A 377 -20.05 24.51 -1.65
C VAL A 377 -20.44 25.97 -1.45
N PHE A 378 -20.50 26.72 -2.55
CA PHE A 378 -20.95 28.11 -2.56
C PHE A 378 -22.42 28.18 -2.97
N SER A 379 -23.22 28.81 -2.11
CA SER A 379 -24.65 28.99 -2.30
C SER A 379 -25.05 30.45 -2.07
N VAL A 380 -26.20 30.82 -2.62
CA VAL A 380 -26.87 32.08 -2.34
C VAL A 380 -28.18 31.79 -1.61
N VAL A 381 -28.45 32.55 -0.56
CA VAL A 381 -29.74 32.59 0.13
C VAL A 381 -30.07 34.04 0.42
N SER A 382 -31.32 34.44 0.38
CA SER A 382 -31.76 35.74 0.85
C SER A 382 -32.52 35.58 2.14
N HIS A 383 -32.28 36.43 3.13
CA HIS A 383 -33.01 36.37 4.40
C HIS A 383 -33.94 37.56 4.57
N THR A 384 -35.00 37.37 5.37
CA THR A 384 -35.78 38.51 5.87
C THR A 384 -34.88 39.49 6.63
N PRO A 385 -34.99 40.81 6.37
CA PRO A 385 -34.13 41.81 7.01
C PRO A 385 -34.03 41.64 8.53
N LEU A 386 -32.82 41.63 9.06
CA LEU A 386 -32.55 41.35 10.48
C LEU A 386 -33.20 42.37 11.43
N ALA A 387 -33.72 41.88 12.56
CA ALA A 387 -34.24 42.68 13.67
C ALA A 387 -33.12 43.26 14.57
N VAL A 388 -32.05 43.83 14.01
CA VAL A 388 -30.90 44.36 14.78
C VAL A 388 -31.21 45.66 15.54
N GLU A 389 -30.60 45.82 16.71
CA GLU A 389 -30.58 47.02 17.59
C GLU A 389 -31.87 47.87 17.53
N ASN A 390 -32.94 47.44 18.20
CA ASN A 390 -34.26 48.10 18.15
C ASN A 390 -34.95 48.09 16.77
N ASN A 391 -34.78 47.02 15.98
CA ASN A 391 -35.39 46.84 14.65
C ASN A 391 -34.94 47.86 13.58
N GLN A 392 -33.74 48.45 13.67
CA GLN A 392 -33.31 49.52 12.76
C GLN A 392 -33.41 49.17 11.26
N ARG A 393 -33.02 47.95 10.83
CA ARG A 393 -33.14 47.55 9.40
C ARG A 393 -34.60 47.48 8.96
N ARG A 394 -35.44 46.79 9.74
CA ARG A 394 -36.88 46.65 9.47
C ARG A 394 -37.61 47.99 9.49
N ASN A 395 -37.32 48.83 10.49
CA ASN A 395 -37.93 50.15 10.66
C ASN A 395 -37.61 51.06 9.47
N PHE A 396 -36.37 51.02 8.97
CA PHE A 396 -35.97 51.79 7.79
C PHE A 396 -36.80 51.39 6.57
N LEU A 397 -36.91 50.10 6.26
CA LEU A 397 -37.70 49.60 5.12
C LEU A 397 -39.20 49.80 5.29
N ASN A 398 -39.71 49.74 6.53
CA ASN A 398 -41.11 50.04 6.84
C ASN A 398 -41.45 51.51 6.60
N GLN A 399 -40.53 52.43 6.93
CA GLN A 399 -40.76 53.86 6.84
C GLN A 399 -40.47 54.42 5.44
N TYR A 400 -39.38 53.97 4.81
CA TYR A 400 -38.83 54.60 3.61
C TYR A 400 -38.80 53.68 2.38
N GLY A 401 -39.05 52.38 2.53
CA GLY A 401 -39.05 51.44 1.39
C GLY A 401 -40.06 51.85 0.32
N ASP A 402 -39.73 51.58 -0.94
CA ASP A 402 -40.63 51.66 -2.10
C ASP A 402 -40.68 50.29 -2.81
N PRO A 403 -41.68 49.43 -2.57
CA PRO A 403 -42.84 49.62 -1.71
C PRO A 403 -42.49 49.57 -0.21
N GLN A 404 -43.31 50.21 0.63
CA GLN A 404 -43.11 50.22 2.09
C GLN A 404 -43.35 48.84 2.69
N GLY A 405 -42.55 48.48 3.70
CA GLY A 405 -42.69 47.23 4.44
C GLY A 405 -41.48 46.31 4.24
N PHE A 406 -40.84 45.90 5.34
CA PHE A 406 -39.66 45.02 5.30
C PHE A 406 -39.92 43.67 4.63
N GLN A 407 -41.17 43.20 4.60
CA GLN A 407 -41.58 41.96 3.96
C GLN A 407 -41.44 41.98 2.43
N ASN A 408 -41.29 43.17 1.83
CA ASN A 408 -41.09 43.31 0.38
C ASN A 408 -39.61 43.24 -0.03
N TYR A 409 -38.71 43.00 0.92
CA TYR A 409 -37.27 42.97 0.69
C TYR A 409 -36.65 41.71 1.29
N GLY A 410 -35.56 41.28 0.65
CA GLY A 410 -34.64 40.29 1.15
C GLY A 410 -33.22 40.85 1.19
N VAL A 411 -32.41 40.31 2.09
CA VAL A 411 -30.98 40.59 2.15
C VAL A 411 -30.25 39.35 1.62
N PRO A 412 -29.57 39.42 0.46
CA PRO A 412 -28.80 38.32 -0.08
C PRO A 412 -27.54 38.04 0.73
N HIS A 413 -27.25 36.76 0.94
CA HIS A 413 -26.08 36.24 1.65
C HIS A 413 -25.31 35.28 0.74
N LEU A 414 -23.98 35.37 0.82
CA LEU A 414 -23.10 34.32 0.32
C LEU A 414 -22.93 33.27 1.42
N VAL A 415 -23.22 32.01 1.10
CA VAL A 415 -23.05 30.86 2.01
C VAL A 415 -21.94 29.97 1.47
N TYR A 416 -21.06 29.49 2.35
CA TYR A 416 -20.02 28.53 2.06
C TYR A 416 -20.06 27.36 3.05
N ASP A 417 -20.34 26.16 2.54
CA ASP A 417 -20.39 24.92 3.31
C ASP A 417 -19.12 24.11 3.11
N THR A 418 -18.39 23.86 4.19
CA THR A 418 -17.20 23.01 4.15
C THR A 418 -17.59 21.57 4.47
N VAL A 419 -17.44 20.67 3.50
CA VAL A 419 -17.71 19.24 3.62
C VAL A 419 -16.40 18.48 3.45
N VAL A 420 -16.07 17.62 4.41
CA VAL A 420 -14.85 16.81 4.39
C VAL A 420 -15.23 15.33 4.33
N THR A 421 -14.70 14.62 3.37
CA THR A 421 -14.76 13.16 3.33
C THR A 421 -13.44 12.59 3.83
N LEU A 422 -13.48 11.89 4.96
CA LEU A 422 -12.35 11.12 5.48
C LEU A 422 -12.42 9.67 5.02
N TYR A 423 -11.26 9.10 4.75
CA TYR A 423 -11.10 7.72 4.33
C TYR A 423 -10.05 7.04 5.20
N ASN A 424 -10.42 5.90 5.80
CA ASN A 424 -9.48 5.03 6.50
C ASN A 424 -8.81 4.09 5.48
N PRO A 425 -7.52 4.24 5.13
CA PRO A 425 -6.85 3.35 4.18
C PRO A 425 -6.44 2.00 4.79
N TYR A 426 -6.57 1.83 6.10
CA TYR A 426 -6.03 0.69 6.83
C TYR A 426 -7.07 -0.40 7.03
N ASP A 427 -6.61 -1.63 7.23
CA ASP A 427 -7.43 -2.80 7.52
C ASP A 427 -7.81 -2.95 9.01
N VAL A 428 -7.57 -1.92 9.81
CA VAL A 428 -7.94 -1.81 11.22
C VAL A 428 -8.85 -0.61 11.45
N THR A 429 -9.72 -0.69 12.45
CA THR A 429 -10.53 0.44 12.92
C THR A 429 -9.61 1.51 13.51
N LEU A 430 -9.70 2.75 13.04
CA LEU A 430 -9.02 3.88 13.67
C LEU A 430 -9.92 4.49 14.74
N ASP A 431 -9.40 4.62 15.96
CA ASP A 431 -10.03 5.38 17.04
C ASP A 431 -9.25 6.67 17.29
N LEU A 432 -9.87 7.79 16.93
CA LEU A 432 -9.32 9.13 17.00
C LEU A 432 -10.03 9.89 18.11
N GLU A 433 -9.34 10.22 19.20
CA GLU A 433 -9.93 11.03 20.26
C GLU A 433 -10.33 12.43 19.76
N LYS A 434 -9.45 13.05 18.97
CA LYS A 434 -9.65 14.37 18.38
C LYS A 434 -8.98 14.42 17.02
N THR A 435 -9.63 15.06 16.06
CA THR A 435 -9.01 15.40 14.78
C THR A 435 -9.59 16.73 14.31
N ARG A 436 -8.71 17.64 13.89
CA ARG A 436 -9.14 18.89 13.28
C ARG A 436 -8.59 19.02 11.87
N ILE A 437 -9.39 19.65 11.02
CA ILE A 437 -8.96 20.03 9.67
C ILE A 437 -9.07 21.54 9.57
N ARG A 438 -7.98 22.19 9.20
CA ARG A 438 -7.93 23.62 8.95
C ARG A 438 -7.74 23.88 7.48
N VAL A 439 -8.55 24.77 6.92
CA VAL A 439 -8.52 25.15 5.50
C VAL A 439 -8.20 26.64 5.42
N TRP A 440 -7.27 26.99 4.54
CA TRP A 440 -6.76 28.34 4.36
C TRP A 440 -6.92 28.82 2.93
N ASP A 441 -7.42 30.06 2.80
CA ASP A 441 -7.47 30.85 1.57
C ASP A 441 -7.96 30.06 0.35
N PRO A 442 -9.23 29.60 0.35
CA PRO A 442 -9.82 28.98 -0.85
C PRO A 442 -9.60 29.88 -2.08
N PRO A 443 -8.99 29.39 -3.18
CA PRO A 443 -8.54 30.20 -4.32
C PRO A 443 -9.72 30.57 -5.25
N VAL A 444 -10.71 31.27 -4.71
CA VAL A 444 -11.92 31.70 -5.41
C VAL A 444 -12.20 33.18 -5.16
N GLY A 445 -12.60 33.87 -6.22
CA GLY A 445 -13.07 35.26 -6.17
C GLY A 445 -14.55 35.33 -6.49
N PHE A 446 -15.27 36.19 -5.78
CA PHE A 446 -16.70 36.43 -5.98
C PHE A 446 -16.96 37.87 -6.42
N ARG A 447 -18.01 38.05 -7.23
CA ARG A 447 -18.63 39.36 -7.47
C ARG A 447 -20.14 39.19 -7.56
N PHE A 448 -20.86 40.28 -7.30
CA PHE A 448 -22.31 40.30 -7.26
C PHE A 448 -22.88 41.49 -8.02
N ARG A 449 -23.98 41.26 -8.74
CA ARG A 449 -24.76 42.31 -9.42
C ARG A 449 -26.17 42.36 -8.88
N LYS A 450 -26.69 43.58 -8.71
CA LYS A 450 -28.09 43.84 -8.38
C LYS A 450 -28.82 44.28 -9.65
N ILE A 451 -29.94 43.63 -9.96
CA ILE A 451 -30.82 43.99 -11.07
C ILE A 451 -32.08 44.62 -10.50
N ASP A 452 -32.28 45.92 -10.71
CA ASP A 452 -33.54 46.59 -10.39
C ASP A 452 -34.47 46.47 -11.60
N ASN A 453 -35.48 45.59 -11.51
CA ASN A 453 -36.39 45.32 -12.62
C ASN A 453 -37.32 46.51 -12.90
N LYS A 454 -37.60 47.35 -11.89
CA LYS A 454 -38.41 48.56 -12.04
C LYS A 454 -37.62 49.69 -12.71
N ALA A 455 -36.34 49.83 -12.41
CA ALA A 455 -35.46 50.84 -12.98
C ALA A 455 -34.67 50.37 -14.23
N ASN A 456 -34.77 49.08 -14.58
CA ASN A 456 -34.02 48.42 -15.65
C ASN A 456 -32.50 48.65 -15.54
N THR A 457 -31.95 48.50 -14.33
CA THR A 457 -30.51 48.64 -14.07
C THR A 457 -29.89 47.28 -13.76
N ASN A 458 -28.61 47.12 -14.11
CA ASN A 458 -27.81 45.94 -13.76
C ASN A 458 -26.43 46.43 -13.32
N VAL A 459 -26.22 46.48 -12.01
CA VAL A 459 -25.07 47.18 -11.42
C VAL A 459 -24.28 46.26 -10.51
N PHE A 460 -22.94 46.32 -10.61
CA PHE A 460 -22.07 45.69 -9.64
C PHE A 460 -22.25 46.34 -8.29
N ILE A 461 -22.51 45.53 -7.27
CA ILE A 461 -22.86 46.02 -5.94
C ILE A 461 -21.72 46.83 -5.31
N ARG A 462 -20.47 46.47 -5.64
CA ARG A 462 -19.25 47.18 -5.23
C ARG A 462 -18.83 48.32 -6.17
N GLY A 463 -19.65 48.68 -7.17
CA GLY A 463 -19.45 49.85 -8.03
C GLY A 463 -18.50 49.65 -9.21
N ASP A 464 -17.36 49.03 -8.96
CA ASP A 464 -16.39 48.62 -9.99
C ASP A 464 -16.54 47.11 -10.25
N ASP A 465 -16.15 46.61 -11.44
CA ASP A 465 -16.09 45.18 -11.78
C ASP A 465 -14.96 44.46 -10.99
N GLN A 466 -15.04 44.55 -9.67
CA GLN A 466 -14.05 44.09 -8.71
C GLN A 466 -14.42 42.70 -8.19
N TRP A 467 -13.44 41.81 -8.25
CA TRP A 467 -13.51 40.48 -7.65
C TRP A 467 -12.99 40.53 -6.22
N ALA A 468 -13.69 39.85 -5.32
CA ALA A 468 -13.39 39.84 -3.89
C ALA A 468 -13.21 38.41 -3.37
N GLY A 469 -12.15 38.19 -2.60
CA GLY A 469 -11.96 36.93 -1.86
C GLY A 469 -12.87 36.83 -0.64
N LEU A 470 -13.04 35.62 -0.09
CA LEU A 470 -13.95 35.37 1.05
C LEU A 470 -13.68 36.28 2.26
N ALA A 471 -12.41 36.60 2.54
CA ALA A 471 -12.04 37.46 3.67
C ALA A 471 -12.56 38.90 3.56
N GLN A 472 -12.76 39.40 2.33
CA GLN A 472 -13.22 40.77 2.06
C GLN A 472 -14.73 40.97 2.26
N PHE A 473 -15.47 39.90 2.56
CA PHE A 473 -16.88 39.98 2.96
C PHE A 473 -17.04 40.08 4.48
N GLN A 474 -15.97 40.46 5.19
CA GLN A 474 -16.01 40.88 6.59
C GLN A 474 -15.83 42.39 6.69
N ILE A 475 -16.57 43.05 7.58
CA ILE A 475 -16.64 44.53 7.65
C ILE A 475 -15.27 45.20 7.78
N VAL A 476 -14.39 44.67 8.62
CA VAL A 476 -13.06 45.25 8.89
C VAL A 476 -12.12 45.09 7.69
N ASN A 477 -12.36 44.09 6.85
CA ASN A 477 -11.49 43.72 5.72
C ASN A 477 -12.08 44.09 4.36
N GLU A 478 -13.18 44.84 4.32
CA GLU A 478 -13.93 45.08 3.09
C GLU A 478 -13.08 45.68 1.96
N ARG A 479 -12.06 46.48 2.29
CA ARG A 479 -11.09 47.11 1.36
C ARG A 479 -9.67 46.54 1.46
N ASN A 480 -9.47 45.46 2.20
CA ASN A 480 -8.16 44.85 2.40
C ASN A 480 -7.94 43.69 1.40
N TYR A 481 -7.11 43.92 0.38
CA TYR A 481 -6.77 42.92 -0.64
C TYR A 481 -5.83 41.81 -0.14
N GLU A 482 -5.22 42.01 1.01
CA GLU A 482 -4.32 41.03 1.64
C GLU A 482 -5.02 40.24 2.76
N ALA A 483 -6.33 40.45 2.95
CA ALA A 483 -7.07 39.76 3.99
C ALA A 483 -7.14 38.25 3.71
N ARG A 484 -6.84 37.45 4.74
CA ARG A 484 -6.82 35.99 4.68
C ARG A 484 -8.05 35.40 5.32
N LYS A 485 -8.46 34.20 4.86
CA LYS A 485 -9.60 33.46 5.39
C LYS A 485 -9.17 32.06 5.83
N CYS A 486 -9.58 31.65 7.03
CA CYS A 486 -9.43 30.27 7.46
C CYS A 486 -10.70 29.71 8.08
N PHE A 487 -10.86 28.39 7.98
CA PHE A 487 -11.89 27.62 8.66
C PHE A 487 -11.22 26.44 9.37
N THR A 488 -11.61 26.16 10.61
CA THR A 488 -11.16 25.00 11.37
C THR A 488 -12.38 24.17 11.74
N LEU A 489 -12.35 22.90 11.36
CA LEU A 489 -13.39 21.91 11.67
C LEU A 489 -12.85 20.98 12.74
N VAL A 490 -13.65 20.69 13.76
CA VAL A 490 -13.40 19.58 14.69
C VAL A 490 -14.29 18.42 14.26
N LEU A 491 -13.69 17.26 14.03
CA LEU A 491 -14.40 16.08 13.53
C LEU A 491 -14.55 15.06 14.65
N ALA A 492 -15.79 14.62 14.89
CA ALA A 492 -16.10 13.48 15.75
C ALA A 492 -17.42 12.85 15.31
N ASP A 493 -17.68 11.62 15.74
CA ASP A 493 -19.01 11.03 15.54
C ASP A 493 -20.07 11.84 16.27
N GLY A 494 -21.33 11.76 15.84
CA GLY A 494 -22.39 12.55 16.44
C GLY A 494 -23.62 12.68 15.58
N THR A 495 -24.50 13.56 16.02
CA THR A 495 -25.73 13.94 15.31
C THR A 495 -25.91 15.46 15.38
N GLY A 496 -26.91 16.01 14.71
CA GLY A 496 -27.25 17.44 14.82
C GLY A 496 -27.44 17.94 16.26
N ASP A 497 -27.87 17.07 17.18
CA ASP A 497 -28.12 17.44 18.58
C ASP A 497 -26.85 17.44 19.44
N ARG A 498 -25.93 16.50 19.20
CA ARG A 498 -24.75 16.30 20.04
C ARG A 498 -23.61 15.64 19.29
N MET A 499 -22.41 16.17 19.51
CA MET A 499 -21.13 15.59 19.12
C MET A 499 -20.62 14.62 20.21
N GLN A 500 -20.03 13.51 19.79
CA GLN A 500 -19.36 12.55 20.66
C GLN A 500 -17.93 13.00 20.98
N ARG A 501 -17.24 12.25 21.83
CA ARG A 501 -15.87 12.57 22.29
C ARG A 501 -14.76 11.89 21.48
N SER A 502 -15.11 11.05 20.52
CA SER A 502 -14.16 10.34 19.66
C SER A 502 -14.76 10.18 18.27
N LEU A 503 -13.89 9.87 17.32
CA LEU A 503 -14.20 9.50 15.96
C LEU A 503 -13.72 8.08 15.73
N GLU A 504 -14.64 7.17 15.42
CA GLU A 504 -14.33 5.81 14.99
C GLU A 504 -14.46 5.71 13.47
N LEU A 505 -13.44 5.20 12.79
CA LEU A 505 -13.49 4.88 11.36
C LEU A 505 -13.19 3.40 11.18
N LYS A 506 -14.17 2.63 10.69
CA LYS A 506 -14.01 1.19 10.46
C LYS A 506 -12.94 0.90 9.39
N PRO A 507 -12.43 -0.34 9.28
CA PRO A 507 -11.46 -0.72 8.24
C PRO A 507 -11.99 -0.32 6.87
N GLY A 508 -11.24 0.51 6.15
CA GLY A 508 -11.62 0.97 4.82
C GLY A 508 -12.74 2.00 4.72
N GLU A 509 -13.35 2.40 5.83
CA GLU A 509 -14.57 3.21 5.81
C GLU A 509 -14.32 4.61 5.26
N VAL A 510 -15.24 5.05 4.40
CA VAL A 510 -15.32 6.41 3.87
C VAL A 510 -16.49 7.13 4.54
N LYS A 511 -16.21 8.19 5.31
CA LYS A 511 -17.20 8.91 6.11
C LYS A 511 -17.17 10.41 5.80
N VAL A 512 -18.34 11.00 5.60
CA VAL A 512 -18.50 12.41 5.23
C VAL A 512 -18.87 13.23 6.45
N PHE A 513 -18.26 14.41 6.61
CA PHE A 513 -18.45 15.33 7.73
C PHE A 513 -18.80 16.73 7.23
N ALA A 514 -19.70 17.39 7.95
CA ALA A 514 -20.01 18.80 7.75
C ALA A 514 -20.26 19.49 9.11
N PRO A 515 -20.19 20.84 9.18
CA PRO A 515 -20.54 21.59 10.37
C PRO A 515 -21.89 21.18 10.96
N ARG A 516 -21.92 20.96 12.27
CA ARG A 516 -23.11 20.48 12.99
C ARG A 516 -24.19 21.56 12.99
N VAL A 517 -25.31 21.28 12.33
CA VAL A 517 -26.52 22.08 12.37
C VAL A 517 -27.49 21.51 13.41
N ALA A 518 -27.97 22.34 14.33
CA ALA A 518 -28.93 21.91 15.34
C ALA A 518 -30.28 21.55 14.69
N ARG A 519 -30.99 20.53 15.21
CA ARG A 519 -32.29 20.12 14.65
C ARG A 519 -33.32 21.26 14.62
N ASN A 520 -33.32 22.12 15.64
CA ASN A 520 -34.20 23.28 15.79
C ASN A 520 -33.62 24.59 15.22
N TRP A 521 -32.54 24.53 14.44
CA TRP A 521 -31.94 25.72 13.83
C TRP A 521 -32.92 26.42 12.88
N THR A 522 -32.92 27.75 12.93
CA THR A 522 -33.65 28.66 12.03
C THR A 522 -32.81 29.91 11.80
N TRP A 523 -33.10 30.66 10.75
CA TRP A 523 -32.46 31.97 10.57
C TRP A 523 -32.72 32.90 11.76
N GLY A 524 -33.94 32.91 12.31
CA GLY A 524 -34.29 33.74 13.47
C GLY A 524 -33.46 33.42 14.72
N THR A 525 -33.06 32.15 14.92
CA THR A 525 -32.14 31.79 16.01
C THR A 525 -30.72 32.32 15.78
N GLU A 526 -30.23 32.25 14.55
CA GLU A 526 -28.90 32.75 14.16
C GLU A 526 -28.83 34.28 14.27
N ALA A 527 -29.86 34.95 13.77
CA ALA A 527 -30.08 36.39 13.85
C ALA A 527 -30.00 36.91 15.29
N ASN A 528 -30.77 36.30 16.21
CA ASN A 528 -30.79 36.70 17.62
C ASN A 528 -29.44 36.44 18.32
N ALA A 529 -28.75 35.36 17.95
CA ALA A 529 -27.45 35.05 18.53
C ALA A 529 -26.35 36.01 18.08
N SER A 530 -26.45 36.52 16.86
CA SER A 530 -25.55 37.56 16.34
C SER A 530 -25.63 38.88 17.14
N MET A 531 -26.67 39.09 17.94
CA MET A 531 -26.91 40.31 18.73
C MET A 531 -26.47 40.23 20.20
N GLY A 532 -25.70 39.20 20.58
CA GLY A 532 -25.10 39.08 21.92
C GLY A 532 -25.66 37.96 22.80
N ASN A 533 -26.74 37.29 22.40
CA ASN A 533 -27.20 36.06 23.03
C ASN A 533 -26.45 34.85 22.45
N ARG A 534 -25.26 34.58 22.99
CA ARG A 534 -24.24 33.66 22.44
C ARG A 534 -24.63 32.18 22.39
N ALA A 535 -25.87 31.82 22.69
CA ALA A 535 -26.24 30.44 22.95
C ALA A 535 -26.24 29.55 21.68
N ASN A 536 -26.53 30.07 20.48
CA ASN A 536 -26.87 29.20 19.33
C ASN A 536 -26.39 29.63 17.93
N GLY A 537 -25.73 30.77 17.74
CA GLY A 537 -25.30 31.25 16.42
C GLY A 537 -23.82 31.00 16.14
N VAL A 538 -23.52 30.26 15.08
CA VAL A 538 -22.15 29.87 14.67
C VAL A 538 -21.84 30.08 13.20
N PHE A 539 -22.85 30.49 12.42
CA PHE A 539 -22.79 30.52 10.97
C PHE A 539 -22.70 31.93 10.39
N PHE A 540 -23.11 32.98 11.11
CA PHE A 540 -23.16 34.34 10.54
C PHE A 540 -21.83 35.12 10.64
N ASP A 541 -21.00 34.98 9.61
CA ASP A 541 -19.58 35.37 9.53
C ASP A 541 -19.32 36.75 8.89
N TRP A 542 -20.00 37.79 9.40
CA TRP A 542 -19.81 39.17 8.94
C TRP A 542 -18.73 39.95 9.72
N GLU A 543 -18.44 39.54 10.95
CA GLU A 543 -17.55 40.25 11.88
C GLU A 543 -16.29 39.45 12.21
N GLN A 544 -15.12 39.98 11.87
CA GLN A 544 -13.84 39.29 12.07
C GLN A 544 -13.53 39.03 13.56
N SER A 545 -13.88 39.94 14.47
CA SER A 545 -13.61 39.83 15.91
C SER A 545 -14.21 38.57 16.54
N ARG A 546 -15.24 37.99 15.90
CA ARG A 546 -15.94 36.78 16.35
C ARG A 546 -15.29 35.49 15.84
N ASN A 547 -14.41 35.60 14.84
CA ASN A 547 -13.64 34.51 14.27
C ASN A 547 -14.50 33.30 13.87
N PHE A 548 -15.66 33.57 13.26
CA PHE A 548 -16.57 32.54 12.78
C PHE A 548 -15.87 31.64 11.76
N GLY A 549 -16.20 30.36 11.78
CA GLY A 549 -15.51 29.35 10.99
C GLY A 549 -14.21 28.83 11.61
N ASN A 550 -13.57 29.55 12.52
CA ASN A 550 -12.42 29.07 13.30
C ASN A 550 -12.75 28.84 14.77
N VAL A 551 -13.84 29.43 15.27
CA VAL A 551 -14.28 29.33 16.67
C VAL A 551 -15.75 28.90 16.74
N ASP A 552 -16.03 27.87 17.52
CA ASP A 552 -17.38 27.46 17.92
C ASP A 552 -17.80 28.19 19.19
N ASN A 553 -18.71 29.15 19.03
CA ASN A 553 -19.19 29.98 20.14
C ASN A 553 -20.37 29.37 20.90
N ARG A 554 -20.84 28.16 20.55
CA ARG A 554 -21.91 27.49 21.28
C ARG A 554 -21.46 27.17 22.72
N PRO A 555 -22.30 27.39 23.74
CA PRO A 555 -22.02 26.95 25.11
C PRO A 555 -21.92 25.42 25.22
N THR A 556 -22.48 24.69 24.26
CA THR A 556 -22.49 23.23 24.20
C THR A 556 -21.29 22.63 23.46
N ALA A 557 -20.31 23.44 23.04
CA ALA A 557 -19.12 22.96 22.34
C ALA A 557 -18.31 21.97 23.20
N THR A 558 -18.15 20.75 22.69
CA THR A 558 -17.62 19.58 23.41
C THR A 558 -16.11 19.62 23.57
N PHE A 559 -15.39 20.21 22.61
CA PHE A 559 -13.93 20.19 22.51
C PHE A 559 -13.27 21.55 22.74
N GLY A 560 -13.94 22.42 23.49
CA GLY A 560 -13.57 23.83 23.61
C GLY A 560 -14.01 24.63 22.39
N LYS A 561 -13.62 25.90 22.34
CA LYS A 561 -14.09 26.82 21.30
C LYS A 561 -13.30 26.75 19.99
N PHE A 562 -12.11 26.17 19.98
CA PHE A 562 -11.26 26.17 18.78
C PHE A 562 -11.71 25.09 17.78
N GLY A 563 -12.21 25.55 16.64
CA GLY A 563 -12.80 24.78 15.55
C GLY A 563 -14.31 24.56 15.69
N VAL A 564 -15.02 24.60 14.56
CA VAL A 564 -16.47 24.37 14.46
C VAL A 564 -16.77 22.88 14.58
N GLU A 565 -17.65 22.49 15.52
CA GLU A 565 -18.06 21.09 15.66
C GLU A 565 -18.69 20.59 14.36
N SER A 566 -18.18 19.48 13.84
CA SER A 566 -18.63 18.83 12.61
C SER A 566 -18.92 17.35 12.88
N VAL A 567 -20.04 16.86 12.36
CA VAL A 567 -20.57 15.51 12.60
C VAL A 567 -20.79 14.79 11.28
N PRO A 568 -20.97 13.45 11.28
CA PRO A 568 -21.20 12.69 10.06
C PRO A 568 -22.48 13.14 9.33
N GLY A 569 -22.39 13.19 8.00
CA GLY A 569 -23.46 13.64 7.10
C GLY A 569 -23.34 15.11 6.71
N TRP A 570 -24.30 15.58 5.91
CA TRP A 570 -24.39 16.98 5.49
C TRP A 570 -25.82 17.49 5.63
N ASP A 571 -26.03 18.40 6.58
CA ASP A 571 -27.29 19.12 6.73
C ASP A 571 -27.23 20.41 5.91
N TYR A 572 -27.96 20.43 4.80
CA TYR A 572 -27.95 21.56 3.87
C TYR A 572 -28.60 22.84 4.46
N ARG A 573 -29.26 22.78 5.63
CA ARG A 573 -30.05 23.87 6.22
C ARG A 573 -29.27 25.12 6.59
N ALA A 574 -28.04 24.97 7.02
CA ALA A 574 -27.20 26.10 7.38
C ALA A 574 -25.85 25.97 6.70
N GLY A 575 -25.03 27.00 6.84
CA GLY A 575 -23.67 27.09 6.32
C GLY A 575 -23.07 28.41 6.78
N LEU A 576 -21.74 28.51 6.82
CA LEU A 576 -21.11 29.80 7.14
C LEU A 576 -21.52 30.82 6.08
N GLN A 577 -21.99 31.99 6.51
CA GLN A 577 -22.66 32.93 5.62
C GLN A 577 -22.40 34.38 6.01
N THR A 578 -22.40 35.28 5.03
CA THR A 578 -22.18 36.71 5.24
C THR A 578 -23.14 37.54 4.38
N ASP A 579 -23.63 38.65 4.94
CA ASP A 579 -24.50 39.63 4.28
C ASP A 579 -23.73 40.85 3.74
N HIS A 580 -22.45 40.97 4.09
CA HIS A 580 -21.64 42.16 3.80
C HIS A 580 -21.06 42.12 2.38
N LEU A 581 -21.94 42.02 1.39
CA LEU A 581 -21.60 41.86 -0.03
C LEU A 581 -20.98 43.14 -0.64
N SER A 582 -21.22 44.30 -0.04
CA SER A 582 -20.80 45.64 -0.49
C SER A 582 -19.91 46.37 0.53
N PHE A 583 -19.32 47.50 0.10
CA PHE A 583 -18.63 48.42 1.01
C PHE A 583 -19.59 49.26 1.86
N ARG A 584 -19.16 49.66 3.06
CA ARG A 584 -19.74 50.85 3.72
C ARG A 584 -19.44 52.09 2.86
N GLY A 585 -20.47 52.88 2.60
CA GLY A 585 -20.39 53.99 1.63
C GLY A 585 -20.32 53.50 0.18
N ARG A 586 -21.12 52.48 -0.17
CA ARG A 586 -21.24 52.00 -1.57
C ARG A 586 -21.74 53.11 -2.51
N PRO A 587 -21.37 53.10 -3.80
CA PRO A 587 -21.76 54.16 -4.73
C PRO A 587 -23.28 54.30 -4.84
N ASP A 588 -23.76 55.54 -5.01
CA ASP A 588 -25.20 55.79 -5.08
C ASP A 588 -25.88 55.12 -6.28
N SER A 589 -25.11 54.81 -7.34
CA SER A 589 -25.58 54.02 -8.48
C SER A 589 -25.97 52.58 -8.13
N THR A 590 -25.51 52.05 -6.99
CA THR A 590 -25.83 50.67 -6.53
C THR A 590 -26.95 50.64 -5.50
N LYS A 591 -27.41 51.81 -5.04
CA LYS A 591 -28.50 52.00 -4.07
C LYS A 591 -29.84 52.15 -4.78
N TYR A 592 -30.92 51.73 -4.13
CA TYR A 592 -32.25 52.21 -4.53
C TYR A 592 -32.37 53.70 -4.22
N ARG A 593 -33.27 54.41 -4.91
CA ARG A 593 -33.48 55.85 -4.69
C ARG A 593 -33.76 56.19 -3.23
N PHE A 594 -34.62 55.43 -2.55
CA PHE A 594 -34.94 55.66 -1.14
C PHE A 594 -33.74 55.42 -0.21
N GLU A 595 -32.81 54.53 -0.58
CA GLU A 595 -31.58 54.31 0.17
C GLU A 595 -30.61 55.49 -0.01
N ALA A 596 -30.50 56.01 -1.23
CA ALA A 596 -29.65 57.16 -1.56
C ALA A 596 -30.17 58.46 -0.91
N ASP A 597 -31.49 58.72 -1.01
CA ASP A 597 -32.15 59.93 -0.47
C ASP A 597 -32.00 60.04 1.06
N HIS A 598 -31.79 58.93 1.76
CA HIS A 598 -31.64 58.86 3.22
C HIS A 598 -30.22 58.49 3.66
N HIS A 599 -29.22 58.62 2.77
CA HIS A 599 -27.80 58.37 3.07
C HIS A 599 -27.54 57.01 3.74
N ARG A 600 -28.19 55.95 3.24
CA ARG A 600 -28.04 54.60 3.80
C ARG A 600 -26.67 54.01 3.43
N ASP A 601 -25.72 54.12 4.35
CA ASP A 601 -24.34 53.64 4.16
C ASP A 601 -24.09 52.32 4.88
N THR A 602 -24.57 51.23 4.26
CA THR A 602 -24.44 49.87 4.76
C THR A 602 -23.73 48.99 3.74
N GLY A 603 -22.95 48.01 4.21
CA GLY A 603 -22.31 47.04 3.31
C GLY A 603 -23.18 45.82 3.01
N TYR A 604 -24.25 45.59 3.78
CA TYR A 604 -25.33 44.70 3.32
C TYR A 604 -26.22 45.42 2.33
N VAL A 605 -26.87 44.62 1.48
CA VAL A 605 -27.66 45.09 0.34
C VAL A 605 -29.09 44.63 0.51
N ASP A 606 -30.02 45.56 0.64
CA ASP A 606 -31.43 45.26 0.55
C ASP A 606 -31.82 45.14 -0.94
N VAL A 607 -32.57 44.09 -1.29
CA VAL A 607 -33.07 43.85 -2.64
C VAL A 607 -34.57 43.54 -2.56
N ARG A 608 -35.38 44.13 -3.44
CA ARG A 608 -36.82 43.83 -3.50
C ARG A 608 -37.03 42.37 -3.87
N LEU A 609 -38.10 41.75 -3.38
CA LEU A 609 -38.43 40.36 -3.73
C LEU A 609 -38.72 40.15 -5.23
N THR A 610 -39.08 41.21 -5.95
CA THR A 610 -39.33 41.21 -7.40
C THR A 610 -38.08 41.46 -8.24
N ASP A 611 -36.96 41.80 -7.60
CA ASP A 611 -35.69 42.13 -8.24
C ASP A 611 -34.74 40.92 -8.16
N ASP A 612 -33.68 40.95 -8.96
CA ASP A 612 -32.75 39.82 -9.07
C ASP A 612 -31.37 40.14 -8.51
N ILE A 613 -30.69 39.09 -8.07
CA ILE A 613 -29.28 39.08 -7.73
C ILE A 613 -28.54 38.15 -8.70
N VAL A 614 -27.39 38.59 -9.21
CA VAL A 614 -26.47 37.73 -9.95
C VAL A 614 -25.26 37.45 -9.07
N ALA A 615 -24.95 36.18 -8.87
CA ALA A 615 -23.76 35.72 -8.18
C ALA A 615 -22.78 35.11 -9.17
N GLU A 616 -21.53 35.54 -9.06
CA GLU A 616 -20.47 35.14 -9.99
C GLU A 616 -19.24 34.71 -9.21
N VAL A 617 -18.62 33.61 -9.64
CA VAL A 617 -17.39 33.07 -9.04
C VAL A 617 -16.40 32.68 -10.13
N LYS A 618 -15.12 32.87 -9.86
CA LYS A 618 -14.02 32.38 -10.70
C LYS A 618 -12.83 31.96 -9.84
N PRO A 619 -11.88 31.19 -10.38
CA PRO A 619 -10.61 30.96 -9.70
C PRO A 619 -9.85 32.26 -9.51
N MET A 620 -9.37 32.52 -8.29
CA MET A 620 -8.57 33.69 -7.97
C MET A 620 -7.72 33.41 -6.72
N ILE A 621 -6.44 33.72 -6.74
CA ILE A 621 -5.60 33.61 -5.54
C ILE A 621 -6.02 34.68 -4.53
N THR A 622 -6.41 34.27 -3.33
CA THR A 622 -6.84 35.17 -2.24
C THR A 622 -5.94 35.10 -1.01
N SER A 623 -4.75 34.52 -1.13
CA SER A 623 -3.85 34.21 -0.02
C SER A 623 -3.12 35.42 0.60
N GLY A 624 -3.40 36.64 0.09
CA GLY A 624 -2.69 37.85 0.49
C GLY A 624 -1.17 37.70 0.31
N ASN A 625 -0.40 38.08 1.34
CA ASN A 625 1.07 37.96 1.38
C ASN A 625 1.58 36.58 1.89
N ALA A 626 0.73 35.56 1.95
CA ALA A 626 1.16 34.22 2.41
C ALA A 626 2.09 33.54 1.38
N GLY A 627 3.01 32.71 1.87
CA GLY A 627 3.94 31.94 1.04
C GLY A 627 3.30 30.76 0.28
N THR A 628 2.00 30.53 0.44
CA THR A 628 1.22 29.45 -0.20
C THR A 628 -0.09 30.00 -0.74
N ASN A 629 -0.60 29.47 -1.86
CA ASN A 629 -1.85 29.96 -2.45
C ASN A 629 -3.10 29.35 -1.82
N PHE A 630 -3.04 28.08 -1.45
CA PHE A 630 -4.10 27.34 -0.77
C PHE A 630 -3.46 26.30 0.16
N GLN A 631 -4.02 26.08 1.34
CA GLN A 631 -3.43 25.16 2.32
C GLN A 631 -4.50 24.44 3.15
N VAL A 632 -4.26 23.14 3.39
CA VAL A 632 -5.08 22.29 4.24
C VAL A 632 -4.20 21.59 5.26
N ASP A 633 -4.50 21.79 6.55
CA ASP A 633 -3.74 21.21 7.65
C ASP A 633 -4.59 20.20 8.43
N VAL A 634 -3.97 19.10 8.81
CA VAL A 634 -4.50 18.12 9.76
C VAL A 634 -3.84 18.38 11.11
N LEU A 635 -4.66 18.62 12.15
CA LEU A 635 -4.18 18.94 13.50
C LEU A 635 -4.56 17.83 14.48
N ALA A 636 -3.68 17.57 15.45
CA ALA A 636 -3.85 16.51 16.46
C ALA A 636 -4.98 16.80 17.44
N GLY A 637 -5.22 18.08 17.71
CA GLY A 637 -6.17 18.54 18.70
C GLY A 637 -5.77 18.29 20.16
N VAL A 638 -4.49 17.98 20.39
CA VAL A 638 -3.90 17.70 21.70
C VAL A 638 -3.47 18.99 22.38
N THR A 639 -2.86 19.91 21.65
CA THR A 639 -2.54 21.28 22.11
C THR A 639 -3.36 22.24 21.28
N PRO A 640 -4.61 22.56 21.68
CA PRO A 640 -5.49 23.38 20.88
C PRO A 640 -4.78 24.66 20.46
N GLY A 641 -4.79 24.95 19.16
CA GLY A 641 -4.34 26.24 18.65
C GLY A 641 -5.06 27.39 19.37
N THR A 642 -4.49 28.59 19.29
CA THR A 642 -5.04 29.74 19.99
C THR A 642 -6.25 30.32 19.23
N ASP A 643 -7.36 30.55 19.93
CA ASP A 643 -8.51 31.29 19.39
C ASP A 643 -8.25 32.82 19.34
N SER A 644 -7.16 33.27 19.98
CA SER A 644 -6.76 34.67 20.13
C SER A 644 -5.84 35.20 19.02
N THR A 645 -5.22 34.34 18.22
CA THR A 645 -4.36 34.79 17.11
C THR A 645 -5.23 35.34 15.99
N ALA A 646 -5.01 36.60 15.62
CA ALA A 646 -5.74 37.23 14.52
C ALA A 646 -5.38 36.53 13.19
N VAL A 647 -6.40 35.97 12.52
CA VAL A 647 -6.28 35.25 11.24
C VAL A 647 -5.55 36.06 10.17
N THR A 648 -5.74 37.39 10.16
CA THR A 648 -5.11 38.31 9.20
C THR A 648 -3.61 38.47 9.37
N THR A 649 -3.05 38.20 10.56
CA THR A 649 -1.60 38.32 10.82
C THR A 649 -0.88 36.98 10.88
N ASP A 650 -1.61 35.86 10.85
CA ASP A 650 -1.06 34.50 10.94
C ASP A 650 -0.57 33.99 9.58
N ILE A 651 0.40 34.67 8.98
CA ILE A 651 0.90 34.41 7.61
C ILE A 651 1.59 33.05 7.42
N ASN A 652 2.05 32.42 8.50
CA ASN A 652 2.83 31.17 8.49
C ASN A 652 2.24 30.10 9.43
N ASN A 653 0.94 30.15 9.69
CA ASN A 653 0.20 29.22 10.56
C ASN A 653 0.81 29.04 11.97
N GLN A 654 1.51 30.07 12.47
CA GLN A 654 2.18 30.11 13.76
C GLN A 654 1.23 29.79 14.91
N GLY A 655 -0.05 30.16 14.79
CA GLY A 655 -1.08 29.88 15.80
C GLY A 655 -1.44 28.39 15.97
N VAL A 656 -1.00 27.52 15.05
CA VAL A 656 -1.31 26.07 15.07
C VAL A 656 -0.10 25.16 14.84
N VAL A 657 1.12 25.70 14.69
CA VAL A 657 2.33 24.87 14.47
C VAL A 657 2.48 23.81 15.56
N SER A 658 2.21 24.16 16.83
CA SER A 658 2.28 23.24 17.96
C SER A 658 1.19 22.15 18.00
N ASP A 659 0.25 22.15 17.05
CA ASP A 659 -0.81 21.13 16.92
C ASP A 659 -0.81 20.47 15.54
N THR A 660 0.10 20.87 14.63
CA THR A 660 0.10 20.45 13.23
C THR A 660 0.72 19.06 13.07
N LEU A 661 -0.05 18.13 12.49
CA LEU A 661 0.42 16.79 12.13
C LEU A 661 0.90 16.76 10.68
N ARG A 662 0.03 17.16 9.75
CA ARG A 662 0.29 17.16 8.30
C ARG A 662 -0.22 18.46 7.67
N SER A 663 0.49 18.95 6.67
CA SER A 663 0.14 20.13 5.90
C SER A 663 0.22 19.84 4.41
N TYR A 664 -0.85 20.15 3.69
CA TYR A 664 -0.93 20.07 2.23
C TYR A 664 -0.96 21.49 1.68
N ARG A 665 0.12 21.88 1.01
CA ARG A 665 0.29 23.23 0.45
C ARG A 665 0.17 23.18 -1.06
N PHE A 666 -0.59 24.11 -1.63
CA PHE A 666 -0.84 24.19 -3.06
C PHE A 666 -0.34 25.52 -3.58
N ASN A 667 0.59 25.44 -4.53
CA ASN A 667 1.10 26.57 -5.29
C ASN A 667 0.71 26.35 -6.75
N PHE A 668 -0.11 27.25 -7.27
CA PHE A 668 -0.63 27.18 -8.63
C PHE A 668 0.31 27.91 -9.58
N GLY A 669 0.35 27.49 -10.84
CA GLY A 669 1.14 28.12 -11.89
C GLY A 669 0.54 29.46 -12.37
N SER A 670 1.11 29.98 -13.46
CA SER A 670 0.75 31.29 -14.00
C SER A 670 -0.66 31.37 -14.60
N ASP A 671 -1.27 30.24 -14.95
CA ASP A 671 -2.61 30.16 -15.56
C ASP A 671 -3.56 29.35 -14.66
N LEU A 672 -4.10 30.03 -13.66
CA LEU A 672 -5.00 29.43 -12.67
C LEU A 672 -6.28 28.85 -13.29
N ALA A 673 -6.76 29.44 -14.38
CA ALA A 673 -7.97 28.98 -15.06
C ALA A 673 -7.75 27.60 -15.70
N LYS A 674 -6.59 27.36 -16.32
CA LYS A 674 -6.24 26.02 -16.86
C LYS A 674 -6.09 24.95 -15.78
N GLU A 675 -5.63 25.35 -14.60
CA GLU A 675 -5.41 24.40 -13.50
C GLU A 675 -6.70 24.06 -12.76
N LEU A 676 -7.56 25.04 -12.49
CA LEU A 676 -8.73 24.85 -11.63
C LEU A 676 -10.05 24.67 -12.39
N CYS A 677 -10.18 25.16 -13.63
CA CYS A 677 -11.44 25.05 -14.39
C CYS A 677 -11.41 23.90 -15.39
N ALA A 678 -12.60 23.37 -15.71
CA ALA A 678 -12.79 22.43 -16.82
C ALA A 678 -12.71 23.14 -18.20
N ASN A 679 -13.21 24.38 -18.28
CA ASN A 679 -13.13 25.21 -19.48
C ASN A 679 -12.38 26.51 -19.16
N PRO A 680 -11.09 26.63 -19.49
CA PRO A 680 -10.29 27.80 -19.15
C PRO A 680 -10.65 29.06 -19.95
N ASP A 681 -11.31 28.92 -21.12
CA ASP A 681 -11.74 30.06 -21.94
C ASP A 681 -12.93 30.80 -21.31
N TYR A 682 -13.70 30.09 -20.45
CA TYR A 682 -14.86 30.63 -19.74
C TYR A 682 -14.79 30.23 -18.26
N PRO A 683 -13.85 30.84 -17.49
CA PRO A 683 -13.56 30.40 -16.12
C PRO A 683 -14.57 30.90 -15.09
N GLU A 684 -15.48 31.79 -15.48
CA GLU A 684 -16.48 32.41 -14.61
C GLU A 684 -17.82 31.66 -14.63
N ILE A 685 -18.29 31.26 -13.45
CA ILE A 685 -19.61 30.66 -13.25
C ILE A 685 -20.56 31.78 -12.82
N SER A 686 -21.64 31.99 -13.57
CA SER A 686 -22.61 33.07 -13.35
C SER A 686 -24.03 32.51 -13.19
N ARG A 687 -24.74 32.93 -12.15
CA ARG A 687 -26.14 32.55 -11.89
C ARG A 687 -26.97 33.72 -11.42
N GLN A 688 -28.16 33.87 -12.00
CA GLN A 688 -29.15 34.88 -11.63
C GLN A 688 -30.28 34.22 -10.84
N TYR A 689 -30.71 34.89 -9.78
CA TYR A 689 -31.79 34.45 -8.90
C TYR A 689 -32.74 35.59 -8.63
N GLN A 690 -34.04 35.33 -8.74
CA GLN A 690 -35.04 36.24 -8.20
C GLN A 690 -35.06 36.12 -6.68
N VAL A 691 -35.06 37.26 -5.98
CA VAL A 691 -34.88 37.27 -4.53
C VAL A 691 -36.02 36.56 -3.79
N SER A 692 -37.24 36.56 -4.34
CA SER A 692 -38.36 35.76 -3.80
C SER A 692 -38.08 34.26 -3.77
N ASP A 693 -37.35 33.73 -4.75
CA ASP A 693 -37.15 32.28 -4.92
C ASP A 693 -36.08 31.74 -3.98
N ILE A 694 -35.30 32.64 -3.39
CA ILE A 694 -34.22 32.33 -2.47
C ILE A 694 -34.48 32.89 -1.06
N LEU A 695 -35.69 33.39 -0.79
CA LEU A 695 -36.03 34.03 0.48
C LEU A 695 -36.30 33.01 1.59
N GLN A 696 -35.47 33.02 2.64
CA GLN A 696 -35.68 32.35 3.90
C GLN A 696 -36.18 33.34 4.97
N THR A 697 -37.27 32.99 5.65
CA THR A 697 -37.83 33.76 6.75
C THR A 697 -37.25 33.34 8.10
N ASP A 698 -37.39 34.19 9.12
CA ASP A 698 -36.89 33.95 10.48
C ASP A 698 -37.36 32.61 11.09
N SER A 699 -38.54 32.11 10.72
CA SER A 699 -39.17 30.93 11.32
C SER A 699 -39.04 29.66 10.49
N ASP A 700 -38.49 29.72 9.28
CA ASP A 700 -38.44 28.58 8.38
C ASP A 700 -37.54 27.47 8.93
N ARG A 701 -38.09 26.25 8.97
CA ARG A 701 -37.45 25.04 9.50
C ARG A 701 -37.21 23.95 8.45
N ASP A 702 -37.83 24.10 7.27
CA ASP A 702 -37.82 23.10 6.20
C ASP A 702 -36.41 22.90 5.60
N SER A 703 -36.25 21.81 4.85
CA SER A 703 -35.02 21.55 4.11
C SER A 703 -34.75 22.71 3.15
N THR A 704 -33.60 23.34 3.32
CA THR A 704 -33.24 24.59 2.62
C THR A 704 -33.03 24.47 1.13
N ALA A 705 -33.20 23.28 0.52
CA ALA A 705 -33.24 23.13 -0.93
C ALA A 705 -34.30 24.07 -1.57
N ALA A 706 -35.33 24.46 -0.81
CA ALA A 706 -36.30 25.46 -1.22
C ALA A 706 -35.66 26.86 -1.45
N TYR A 707 -34.83 27.35 -0.52
CA TYR A 707 -34.39 28.75 -0.46
C TYR A 707 -32.89 28.95 -0.73
N LYS A 708 -32.03 28.10 -0.17
CA LYS A 708 -30.57 28.14 -0.39
C LYS A 708 -30.28 27.45 -1.73
N LYS A 709 -29.68 28.17 -2.68
CA LYS A 709 -29.37 27.65 -4.01
C LYS A 709 -27.86 27.56 -4.19
N PRO A 710 -27.29 26.36 -4.41
CA PRO A 710 -25.88 26.23 -4.73
C PRO A 710 -25.64 26.66 -6.17
N PHE A 711 -24.45 27.18 -6.47
CA PHE A 711 -24.07 27.55 -7.83
C PHE A 711 -22.66 27.11 -8.21
N ALA A 712 -21.76 26.92 -7.23
CA ALA A 712 -20.41 26.45 -7.49
C ALA A 712 -19.84 25.68 -6.29
N MET A 713 -18.77 24.93 -6.53
CA MET A 713 -18.00 24.23 -5.50
C MET A 713 -16.52 24.24 -5.83
N LEU A 714 -15.71 24.51 -4.83
CA LEU A 714 -14.29 24.20 -4.86
C LEU A 714 -14.09 22.80 -4.28
N GLU A 715 -13.50 21.89 -5.05
CA GLU A 715 -13.22 20.52 -4.63
C GLU A 715 -11.72 20.27 -4.66
N MET A 716 -11.16 19.85 -3.52
CA MET A 716 -9.87 19.18 -3.43
C MET A 716 -10.16 17.69 -3.26
N SER A 717 -9.79 16.85 -4.22
CA SER A 717 -9.98 15.41 -4.17
C SER A 717 -8.65 14.68 -4.22
N ALA A 718 -8.47 13.67 -3.39
CA ALA A 718 -7.36 12.73 -3.56
C ALA A 718 -7.52 12.06 -4.92
N ARG A 719 -6.42 11.98 -5.69
CA ARG A 719 -6.49 11.37 -7.02
C ARG A 719 -6.90 9.92 -6.90
N THR A 720 -7.57 9.40 -7.93
CA THR A 720 -8.02 8.01 -8.00
C THR A 720 -7.51 7.38 -9.29
N THR A 721 -7.60 6.05 -9.43
CA THR A 721 -7.11 5.34 -10.63
C THR A 721 -7.90 5.72 -11.88
N ARG A 722 -9.17 6.10 -11.73
CA ARG A 722 -10.02 6.60 -12.80
C ARG A 722 -10.52 7.99 -12.42
N ASP A 723 -9.76 9.00 -12.82
CA ASP A 723 -10.22 10.38 -12.78
C ASP A 723 -10.84 10.75 -14.13
N GLN A 724 -11.99 11.42 -14.12
CA GLN A 724 -12.71 11.81 -15.33
C GLN A 724 -12.12 13.07 -15.99
N LEU A 725 -11.33 13.87 -15.26
CA LEU A 725 -10.87 15.18 -15.75
C LEU A 725 -9.38 15.27 -16.09
N THR A 726 -8.55 14.45 -15.47
CA THR A 726 -7.10 14.50 -15.69
C THR A 726 -6.50 13.12 -15.75
N ASP A 727 -5.33 13.03 -16.39
CA ASP A 727 -4.55 11.81 -16.40
C ASP A 727 -4.29 11.36 -14.95
N SER A 728 -4.71 10.13 -14.66
CA SER A 728 -4.53 9.49 -13.37
C SER A 728 -3.30 8.59 -13.38
N LYS A 729 -2.82 8.26 -12.18
CA LYS A 729 -1.83 7.21 -11.99
C LYS A 729 -2.50 5.88 -11.65
N PRO A 730 -1.86 4.75 -11.98
CA PRO A 730 -2.26 3.47 -11.40
C PRO A 730 -2.31 3.55 -9.87
N TRP A 731 -3.20 2.77 -9.26
CA TRP A 731 -3.38 2.68 -7.80
C TRP A 731 -2.05 2.55 -7.02
N LEU A 732 -1.09 1.81 -7.57
CA LEU A 732 0.26 1.60 -7.02
C LEU A 732 1.08 2.90 -6.86
N HIS A 733 0.86 3.90 -7.70
CA HIS A 733 1.58 5.18 -7.64
C HIS A 733 0.70 6.33 -7.14
N ASN A 734 -0.54 6.01 -6.76
CA ASN A 734 -1.52 6.98 -6.30
C ASN A 734 -1.37 7.17 -4.78
N ASN A 735 -0.46 8.05 -4.37
CA ASN A 735 -0.14 8.20 -2.95
C ASN A 735 -0.68 9.52 -2.36
N PHE A 736 -1.72 9.39 -1.52
CA PHE A 736 -2.27 10.45 -0.66
C PHE A 736 -1.93 10.25 0.83
N ILE A 737 -1.32 9.12 1.20
CA ILE A 737 -0.83 8.82 2.56
C ILE A 737 0.64 9.23 2.63
N VAL A 738 0.87 10.51 2.85
CA VAL A 738 2.20 11.09 3.02
C VAL A 738 2.22 12.01 4.23
N GLU A 739 3.40 12.23 4.80
CA GLU A 739 3.63 13.16 5.91
C GLU A 739 3.65 14.63 5.43
N GLY A 740 2.50 15.04 4.91
CA GLY A 740 2.29 16.33 4.27
C GLY A 740 2.99 16.46 2.92
N GLY A 741 2.94 17.64 2.35
CA GLY A 741 3.65 17.92 1.12
C GLY A 741 3.22 19.20 0.43
N GLN A 742 4.14 19.72 -0.36
CA GLN A 742 3.86 20.80 -1.29
C GLN A 742 3.48 20.22 -2.65
N GLN A 743 2.49 20.84 -3.28
CA GLN A 743 2.12 20.62 -4.66
C GLN A 743 2.45 21.87 -5.45
N ASP A 744 3.25 21.68 -6.48
CA ASP A 744 3.67 22.73 -7.38
C ASP A 744 3.50 22.20 -8.81
N THR A 745 2.45 22.69 -9.46
CA THR A 745 2.06 22.29 -10.82
C THR A 745 3.05 22.78 -11.86
N SER A 746 3.84 23.82 -11.57
CA SER A 746 4.85 24.35 -12.47
C SER A 746 6.07 23.42 -12.64
N VAL A 747 6.31 22.52 -11.68
CA VAL A 747 7.48 21.64 -11.67
C VAL A 747 7.22 20.30 -12.35
N VAL A 748 6.19 19.56 -11.90
CA VAL A 748 5.91 18.18 -12.34
C VAL A 748 4.54 18.02 -13.02
N GLY A 749 3.80 19.10 -13.22
CA GLY A 749 2.43 19.06 -13.73
C GLY A 749 1.42 18.46 -12.74
N LEU A 750 0.14 18.50 -13.12
CA LEU A 750 -0.99 18.07 -12.28
C LEU A 750 -1.07 16.55 -12.08
N ALA A 751 -0.78 15.77 -13.14
CA ALA A 751 -0.93 14.30 -13.12
C ALA A 751 -0.08 13.62 -12.05
N HIS A 752 1.03 14.26 -11.64
CA HIS A 752 1.95 13.69 -10.68
C HIS A 752 1.69 14.06 -9.21
N GLN A 753 0.75 14.96 -8.95
CA GLN A 753 0.38 15.40 -7.60
C GLN A 753 -0.52 14.38 -6.88
N SER A 754 -0.61 14.47 -5.55
CA SER A 754 -1.47 13.56 -4.74
C SER A 754 -2.95 13.96 -4.76
N TYR A 755 -3.22 15.24 -4.96
CA TYR A 755 -4.56 15.82 -4.93
C TYR A 755 -4.81 16.60 -6.23
N ASP A 756 -6.06 16.65 -6.65
CA ASP A 756 -6.54 17.56 -7.68
C ASP A 756 -7.42 18.61 -7.01
N VAL A 757 -7.28 19.88 -7.43
CA VAL A 757 -8.11 20.99 -6.94
C VAL A 757 -8.87 21.57 -8.12
N ARG A 758 -10.19 21.71 -8.01
CA ARG A 758 -11.07 22.15 -9.11
C ARG A 758 -12.18 23.07 -8.63
N LEU A 759 -12.47 24.11 -9.41
CA LEU A 759 -13.69 24.88 -9.30
C LEU A 759 -14.72 24.31 -10.28
N ARG A 760 -15.89 23.92 -9.78
CA ARG A 760 -16.97 23.31 -10.54
C ARG A 760 -18.25 24.09 -10.40
N GLU A 761 -19.03 24.08 -11.46
CA GLU A 761 -20.41 24.54 -11.44
C GLU A 761 -21.30 23.48 -10.79
N LEU A 762 -22.15 23.92 -9.87
CA LEU A 762 -23.09 23.03 -9.18
C LEU A 762 -24.46 23.13 -9.86
N THR A 763 -24.92 22.00 -10.38
CA THR A 763 -26.25 21.89 -11.00
C THR A 763 -27.25 21.14 -10.12
N SER A 764 -26.78 20.45 -9.07
CA SER A 764 -27.60 19.66 -8.13
C SER A 764 -26.90 19.52 -6.79
N VAL A 765 -27.64 19.50 -5.68
CA VAL A 765 -27.09 19.23 -4.33
C VAL A 765 -26.55 17.80 -4.18
N SER A 766 -26.94 16.86 -5.05
CA SER A 766 -26.49 15.47 -5.07
C SER A 766 -25.99 15.04 -6.46
N GLY A 767 -25.07 14.08 -6.52
CA GLY A 767 -24.57 13.46 -7.75
C GLY A 767 -23.18 13.92 -8.18
N PHE A 768 -22.17 13.04 -8.09
CA PHE A 768 -20.83 13.26 -8.64
C PHE A 768 -20.86 13.30 -10.19
N PRO A 769 -20.09 14.20 -10.85
CA PRO A 769 -19.09 15.11 -10.29
C PRO A 769 -19.60 16.52 -9.91
N ASN A 770 -20.91 16.79 -10.01
CA ASN A 770 -21.48 18.15 -9.88
C ASN A 770 -22.29 18.36 -8.59
N GLY A 771 -22.03 17.54 -7.57
CA GLY A 771 -22.73 17.47 -6.30
C GLY A 771 -21.99 16.57 -5.30
N ILE A 772 -22.53 16.44 -4.09
CA ILE A 772 -21.91 15.64 -3.04
C ILE A 772 -22.62 14.28 -2.95
N ASP A 773 -21.87 13.21 -3.16
CA ASP A 773 -22.37 11.83 -3.02
C ASP A 773 -22.23 11.37 -1.57
N ILE A 774 -23.37 11.20 -0.90
CA ILE A 774 -23.48 10.70 0.47
C ILE A 774 -24.62 9.67 0.51
N ASP A 775 -24.37 8.52 1.11
CA ASP A 775 -25.43 7.59 1.47
C ASP A 775 -26.30 8.21 2.58
N PRO A 776 -27.60 8.46 2.33
CA PRO A 776 -28.49 9.13 3.28
C PRO A 776 -28.76 8.32 4.55
N ASP A 777 -28.63 6.98 4.50
CA ASP A 777 -28.94 6.11 5.64
C ASP A 777 -27.70 5.92 6.53
N THR A 778 -26.51 5.86 5.93
CA THR A 778 -25.26 5.56 6.65
C THR A 778 -24.33 6.76 6.83
N ASN A 779 -24.60 7.89 6.17
CA ASN A 779 -23.72 9.07 6.09
C ASN A 779 -22.32 8.78 5.55
N ARG A 780 -22.18 7.70 4.76
CA ARG A 780 -20.93 7.28 4.15
C ARG A 780 -20.72 7.94 2.79
N GLY A 781 -19.46 8.12 2.43
CA GLY A 781 -19.06 8.58 1.10
C GLY A 781 -18.62 7.42 0.22
N TYR A 782 -18.01 7.76 -0.91
CA TYR A 782 -17.47 6.82 -1.88
C TYR A 782 -16.04 7.20 -2.27
N TYR A 783 -15.14 6.21 -2.34
CA TYR A 783 -13.75 6.36 -2.76
C TYR A 783 -13.21 5.05 -3.39
N GLY A 784 -11.95 5.04 -3.81
CA GLY A 784 -11.29 3.87 -4.42
C GLY A 784 -10.97 4.10 -5.89
N ALA A 785 -11.63 3.36 -6.78
CA ALA A 785 -11.40 3.49 -8.22
C ALA A 785 -11.76 4.89 -8.75
N ASN A 786 -12.84 5.46 -8.21
CA ASN A 786 -13.36 6.81 -8.45
C ASN A 786 -14.06 7.28 -7.15
N GLY A 787 -14.33 8.57 -7.02
CA GLY A 787 -15.11 9.15 -5.92
C GLY A 787 -16.63 9.14 -6.14
N SER A 788 -17.16 8.57 -7.21
CA SER A 788 -18.60 8.57 -7.53
C SER A 788 -19.36 7.41 -6.87
N ILE A 789 -20.68 7.54 -6.74
CA ILE A 789 -21.56 6.43 -6.32
C ILE A 789 -21.54 5.22 -7.28
N SER A 790 -21.28 5.44 -8.57
CA SER A 790 -21.37 4.37 -9.59
C SER A 790 -20.13 3.47 -9.65
N GLU A 791 -18.96 4.00 -9.30
CA GLU A 791 -17.67 3.32 -9.43
C GLU A 791 -16.84 3.30 -8.14
N GLY A 792 -17.22 4.10 -7.13
CA GLY A 792 -16.59 4.13 -5.83
C GLY A 792 -17.23 3.15 -4.84
N SER A 793 -16.52 2.91 -3.74
CA SER A 793 -16.96 2.07 -2.63
C SER A 793 -16.91 2.83 -1.32
N SER A 794 -17.82 2.54 -0.40
CA SER A 794 -17.79 3.07 0.97
C SER A 794 -16.78 2.36 1.88
N PHE A 795 -16.23 1.23 1.42
CA PHE A 795 -15.19 0.46 2.09
C PHE A 795 -14.08 0.09 1.10
N VAL A 796 -12.87 0.57 1.35
CA VAL A 796 -11.68 0.27 0.53
C VAL A 796 -10.49 0.09 1.46
N ASN A 797 -9.84 -1.07 1.46
CA ASN A 797 -8.61 -1.26 2.23
C ASN A 797 -7.41 -1.16 1.29
N MET A 798 -6.33 -0.53 1.75
CA MET A 798 -5.14 -0.26 0.94
C MET A 798 -3.86 -0.68 1.65
N LEU A 799 -3.73 -0.36 2.93
CA LEU A 799 -2.53 -0.63 3.73
C LEU A 799 -2.84 -1.64 4.84
N HIS A 800 -1.89 -2.51 5.09
CA HIS A 800 -1.97 -3.49 6.17
C HIS A 800 -1.30 -2.94 7.44
N VAL A 801 -1.94 -3.13 8.59
CA VAL A 801 -1.34 -2.88 9.91
C VAL A 801 -0.98 -4.21 10.56
N PRO A 802 0.29 -4.41 10.95
CA PRO A 802 0.71 -5.65 11.61
C PRO A 802 -0.15 -5.96 12.84
N LEU A 803 -0.64 -7.20 12.94
CA LEU A 803 -1.44 -7.71 14.07
C LEU A 803 -0.66 -8.66 14.98
N ALA A 804 0.53 -9.07 14.54
CA ALA A 804 1.45 -9.96 15.23
C ALA A 804 2.89 -9.64 14.78
N PRO A 805 3.92 -10.21 15.43
CA PRO A 805 5.29 -10.13 14.94
C PRO A 805 5.41 -10.62 13.49
N ALA A 806 6.23 -9.93 12.69
CA ALA A 806 6.33 -10.24 11.28
C ALA A 806 6.95 -11.63 11.03
N ALA A 807 6.26 -12.46 10.25
CA ALA A 807 6.71 -13.82 9.92
C ALA A 807 7.72 -13.84 8.75
N SER A 808 7.66 -12.85 7.87
CA SER A 808 8.55 -12.72 6.71
C SER A 808 8.66 -11.26 6.27
N LEU A 809 9.64 -10.95 5.42
CA LEU A 809 9.73 -9.63 4.78
C LEU A 809 8.47 -9.29 3.96
N GLY A 810 7.71 -10.30 3.50
CA GLY A 810 6.47 -10.11 2.74
C GLY A 810 5.44 -9.24 3.46
N GLU A 811 5.48 -9.17 4.79
CA GLU A 811 4.61 -8.30 5.58
C GLU A 811 4.76 -6.82 5.23
N PHE A 812 5.96 -6.40 4.80
CA PHE A 812 6.24 -5.03 4.39
C PHE A 812 5.72 -4.66 3.00
N VAL A 813 5.27 -5.63 2.18
CA VAL A 813 4.75 -5.36 0.83
C VAL A 813 3.49 -4.50 0.90
N HIS A 814 2.65 -4.74 1.90
CA HIS A 814 1.40 -4.00 2.11
C HIS A 814 1.56 -2.75 3.01
N ALA A 815 2.81 -2.41 3.36
CA ALA A 815 3.15 -1.25 4.18
C ALA A 815 3.53 -0.03 3.33
N ASN A 816 3.33 1.17 3.89
CA ASN A 816 3.80 2.40 3.27
C ASN A 816 5.19 2.77 3.80
N LEU A 817 6.22 2.09 3.32
CA LEU A 817 7.60 2.27 3.79
C LEU A 817 8.29 3.57 3.32
N ALA A 818 7.66 4.33 2.42
CA ALA A 818 8.19 5.59 1.88
C ALA A 818 7.11 6.69 1.91
N ALA A 819 6.60 7.00 3.11
CA ALA A 819 5.56 8.01 3.32
C ALA A 819 6.06 9.46 3.39
N GLY A 820 7.29 9.72 2.92
CA GLY A 820 7.89 11.04 2.89
C GLY A 820 7.13 12.04 2.02
N SER A 821 7.32 13.33 2.30
CA SER A 821 6.63 14.41 1.56
C SER A 821 7.17 14.67 0.16
N PHE A 822 8.40 14.24 -0.15
CA PHE A 822 9.04 14.45 -1.44
C PHE A 822 8.44 13.58 -2.56
N LEU A 823 8.61 14.04 -3.80
CA LEU A 823 8.28 13.25 -4.98
C LEU A 823 9.45 12.32 -5.33
N PRO A 824 9.22 11.16 -5.96
CA PRO A 824 7.92 10.60 -6.30
C PRO A 824 7.28 9.94 -5.09
N ARG A 825 6.02 10.27 -4.83
CA ARG A 825 5.23 9.60 -3.78
C ARG A 825 4.69 8.29 -4.34
N VAL A 826 4.98 7.18 -3.68
CA VAL A 826 4.61 5.82 -4.10
C VAL A 826 3.89 5.09 -2.98
N VAL A 827 3.02 4.15 -3.34
CA VAL A 827 2.36 3.25 -2.38
C VAL A 827 2.90 1.85 -2.65
N HIS A 828 3.13 1.06 -1.60
CA HIS A 828 3.74 -0.27 -1.72
C HIS A 828 5.11 -0.23 -2.43
N PRO A 829 6.06 0.57 -1.93
CA PRO A 829 7.35 0.67 -2.59
C PRO A 829 8.12 -0.66 -2.53
N PHE A 830 8.01 -1.40 -1.42
CA PHE A 830 8.68 -2.70 -1.25
C PHE A 830 7.93 -3.84 -1.96
N GLY A 831 8.66 -4.74 -2.61
CA GLY A 831 8.12 -5.83 -3.43
C GLY A 831 7.61 -5.37 -4.81
N ASN A 832 7.60 -4.07 -5.10
CA ASN A 832 7.19 -3.54 -6.40
C ASN A 832 8.38 -3.48 -7.38
N SER A 833 8.19 -3.98 -8.60
CA SER A 833 9.21 -4.00 -9.66
C SER A 833 9.09 -2.85 -10.68
N ARG A 834 8.16 -1.91 -10.51
CA ARG A 834 7.95 -0.79 -11.43
C ARG A 834 8.46 0.52 -10.86
N ALA A 835 9.40 1.14 -11.56
CA ALA A 835 9.83 2.51 -11.33
C ALA A 835 8.63 3.48 -11.47
N HIS A 836 8.60 4.53 -10.65
CA HIS A 836 7.58 5.57 -10.77
C HIS A 836 7.77 6.34 -12.09
N PRO A 837 6.70 6.75 -12.81
CA PRO A 837 6.82 7.43 -14.12
C PRO A 837 7.60 8.76 -14.15
N LEU A 838 7.93 9.32 -12.99
CA LEU A 838 8.79 10.52 -12.89
C LEU A 838 10.28 10.18 -12.95
N ILE A 839 10.65 8.92 -12.71
CA ILE A 839 12.01 8.43 -12.81
C ILE A 839 12.18 7.79 -14.19
N GLU A 840 13.32 8.06 -14.83
CA GLU A 840 13.66 7.44 -16.11
C GLU A 840 13.97 5.96 -15.91
N SER A 841 13.59 5.10 -16.85
CA SER A 841 13.79 3.65 -16.73
C SER A 841 15.26 3.20 -16.63
N SER A 842 16.21 4.11 -16.91
CA SER A 842 17.65 3.90 -16.85
C SER A 842 18.31 4.60 -15.65
N SER A 843 17.54 5.05 -14.66
CA SER A 843 18.07 5.72 -13.48
C SER A 843 17.33 5.30 -12.21
N VAL A 844 18.00 5.40 -11.06
CA VAL A 844 17.42 5.17 -9.72
C VAL A 844 17.17 6.48 -8.96
N ALA A 845 17.57 7.61 -9.52
CA ALA A 845 17.25 8.93 -9.00
C ALA A 845 17.09 9.96 -10.12
N ARG A 846 16.46 11.08 -9.80
CA ARG A 846 16.28 12.23 -10.70
C ARG A 846 16.28 13.52 -9.89
N GLN A 847 16.70 14.61 -10.51
CA GLN A 847 16.56 15.95 -9.93
C GLN A 847 15.58 16.78 -10.76
N LEU A 848 14.41 17.11 -10.18
CA LEU A 848 13.37 17.91 -10.84
C LEU A 848 12.54 18.67 -9.79
N GLY A 849 12.88 19.95 -9.55
CA GLY A 849 12.31 20.75 -8.46
C GLY A 849 12.52 20.17 -7.05
N GLY A 850 13.45 19.22 -6.92
CA GLY A 850 13.75 18.46 -5.71
C GLY A 850 14.49 17.17 -6.06
N ASN A 851 15.01 16.48 -5.05
CA ASN A 851 15.57 15.13 -5.22
C ASN A 851 14.41 14.12 -5.32
N MET A 852 14.50 13.22 -6.28
CA MET A 852 13.54 12.17 -6.56
C MET A 852 14.26 10.83 -6.55
N LEU A 853 13.79 9.88 -5.75
CA LEU A 853 14.40 8.56 -5.60
C LEU A 853 13.46 7.47 -6.11
N ASP A 854 14.00 6.43 -6.75
CA ASP A 854 13.25 5.21 -7.02
C ASP A 854 13.16 4.36 -5.75
N HIS A 855 12.20 4.70 -4.90
CA HIS A 855 11.96 3.99 -3.64
C HIS A 855 11.69 2.49 -3.85
N SER A 856 11.14 2.08 -5.00
CA SER A 856 10.84 0.69 -5.27
C SER A 856 12.09 -0.12 -5.58
N TYR A 857 12.98 0.41 -6.42
CA TYR A 857 14.27 -0.24 -6.64
C TYR A 857 15.13 -0.25 -5.37
N LEU A 858 15.29 0.91 -4.70
CA LEU A 858 16.21 1.08 -3.58
C LEU A 858 15.80 0.28 -2.33
N LEU A 859 14.52 0.15 -2.02
CA LEU A 859 14.08 -0.71 -0.89
C LEU A 859 14.27 -2.20 -1.18
N ASN A 860 14.03 -2.62 -2.42
CA ASN A 860 14.21 -4.03 -2.79
C ASN A 860 15.70 -4.41 -2.74
N ASP A 861 16.58 -3.56 -3.29
CA ASP A 861 18.03 -3.71 -3.21
C ASP A 861 18.51 -3.77 -1.75
N ALA A 862 18.03 -2.85 -0.91
CA ALA A 862 18.45 -2.77 0.49
C ALA A 862 17.99 -3.95 1.36
N LEU A 863 16.77 -4.47 1.16
CA LEU A 863 16.14 -5.38 2.13
C LEU A 863 16.23 -6.86 1.78
N TRP A 864 16.11 -7.24 0.49
CA TRP A 864 15.95 -8.67 0.12
C TRP A 864 17.19 -9.52 0.38
N ASP A 865 18.37 -8.99 0.10
CA ASP A 865 19.61 -9.76 0.17
C ASP A 865 20.25 -9.72 1.57
N GLY A 866 20.11 -8.62 2.30
CA GLY A 866 20.77 -8.42 3.60
C GLY A 866 19.98 -8.86 4.84
N TYR A 867 18.65 -8.95 4.75
CA TYR A 867 17.80 -9.01 5.94
C TYR A 867 16.73 -10.11 5.90
N TYR A 868 16.21 -10.49 7.07
CA TYR A 868 15.05 -11.35 7.22
C TYR A 868 14.32 -11.09 8.54
N PHE A 869 13.11 -11.64 8.69
CA PHE A 869 12.40 -11.72 9.97
C PHE A 869 12.37 -13.16 10.46
N SER A 870 12.95 -13.43 11.63
CA SER A 870 12.85 -14.73 12.29
C SER A 870 11.49 -14.99 12.94
N SER A 871 10.74 -13.93 13.28
CA SER A 871 9.54 -13.97 14.14
C SER A 871 9.80 -14.47 15.56
N ILE A 872 11.07 -14.71 15.95
CA ILE A 872 11.43 -15.24 17.27
C ILE A 872 11.42 -14.08 18.28
N THR A 873 10.29 -13.90 18.94
CA THR A 873 10.09 -12.86 19.96
C THR A 873 9.13 -13.37 21.03
N ALA A 874 8.86 -12.56 22.05
CA ALA A 874 7.77 -12.85 22.96
C ALA A 874 6.42 -12.66 22.23
N TYR A 875 5.56 -13.66 22.26
CA TYR A 875 4.22 -13.59 21.67
C TYR A 875 3.18 -12.98 22.60
N LYS A 876 3.62 -12.06 23.46
CA LYS A 876 2.75 -11.29 24.36
C LYS A 876 2.51 -9.92 23.74
N ASP A 877 1.33 -9.36 23.98
CA ASP A 877 0.88 -8.02 23.57
C ASP A 877 0.00 -7.95 22.31
N GLY A 878 -0.79 -6.87 22.22
CA GLY A 878 -1.69 -6.62 21.10
C GLY A 878 -2.94 -7.52 21.08
N ILE A 879 -3.29 -8.03 19.90
CA ILE A 879 -4.37 -9.02 19.69
C ILE A 879 -3.90 -10.45 20.05
N VAL A 880 -2.59 -10.67 20.25
CA VAL A 880 -2.02 -11.97 20.58
C VAL A 880 -2.31 -12.34 22.03
N SER A 881 -3.11 -13.39 22.22
CA SER A 881 -3.58 -13.82 23.54
C SER A 881 -2.64 -14.81 24.26
N SER A 882 -1.60 -15.33 23.60
CA SER A 882 -0.69 -16.33 24.18
C SER A 882 0.44 -15.65 24.96
N GLY A 883 0.44 -15.74 26.29
CA GLY A 883 1.47 -15.12 27.14
C GLY A 883 2.88 -15.75 27.06
N ARG A 884 3.28 -16.35 25.93
CA ARG A 884 4.57 -17.04 25.76
C ARG A 884 5.72 -16.03 25.78
N GLY A 885 6.68 -16.26 26.67
CA GLY A 885 7.92 -15.49 26.68
C GLY A 885 8.84 -15.87 25.52
N MET A 886 9.78 -15.00 25.18
CA MET A 886 10.80 -15.28 24.16
C MET A 886 11.59 -16.57 24.48
N ASN A 887 11.89 -16.83 25.76
CA ASN A 887 12.60 -18.04 26.18
C ASN A 887 11.78 -19.31 25.91
N ASP A 888 10.46 -19.25 26.10
CA ASP A 888 9.58 -20.39 25.85
C ASP A 888 9.54 -20.68 24.35
N VAL A 889 9.35 -19.64 23.52
CA VAL A 889 9.37 -19.76 22.05
C VAL A 889 10.70 -20.33 21.54
N LEU A 890 11.82 -19.91 22.11
CA LEU A 890 13.14 -20.44 21.76
C LEU A 890 13.28 -21.91 22.16
N ASN A 891 12.96 -22.28 23.40
CA ASN A 891 13.08 -23.65 23.88
C ASN A 891 12.20 -24.59 23.04
N ASP A 892 10.96 -24.20 22.75
CA ASP A 892 10.04 -25.01 21.95
C ASP A 892 10.55 -25.24 20.53
N LEU A 893 11.14 -24.20 19.91
CA LEU A 893 11.73 -24.29 18.58
C LEU A 893 12.93 -25.26 18.54
N PHE A 894 13.83 -25.19 19.52
CA PHE A 894 15.02 -26.05 19.58
C PHE A 894 14.70 -27.48 20.01
N GLU A 895 13.69 -27.68 20.86
CA GLU A 895 13.20 -29.00 21.27
C GLU A 895 12.31 -29.66 20.21
N GLY A 896 11.81 -28.88 19.23
CA GLY A 896 10.93 -29.35 18.16
C GLY A 896 9.50 -29.63 18.63
N SER A 897 9.08 -29.05 19.76
CA SER A 897 7.72 -29.21 20.30
C SER A 897 6.70 -28.36 19.54
N GLU A 898 7.05 -27.12 19.22
CA GLU A 898 6.23 -26.19 18.43
C GLU A 898 7.09 -25.37 17.44
N PRO A 899 6.65 -25.21 16.18
CA PRO A 899 7.36 -24.35 15.22
C PRO A 899 7.20 -22.86 15.56
N ALA A 900 8.15 -22.04 15.10
CA ALA A 900 7.99 -20.58 15.09
C ALA A 900 6.84 -20.16 14.13
N LEU A 901 6.43 -18.89 14.19
CA LEU A 901 5.40 -18.36 13.27
C LEU A 901 5.79 -18.58 11.80
N ASN A 902 7.08 -18.42 11.49
CA ASN A 902 7.66 -18.88 10.24
C ASN A 902 8.15 -20.33 10.36
N SER A 903 7.32 -21.27 9.89
CA SER A 903 7.61 -22.71 9.94
C SER A 903 8.78 -23.15 9.04
N ARG A 904 9.24 -22.30 8.12
CA ARG A 904 10.38 -22.62 7.23
C ARG A 904 11.75 -22.43 7.91
N MET A 905 11.76 -21.83 9.10
CA MET A 905 12.99 -21.57 9.85
C MET A 905 13.30 -22.78 10.72
N VAL A 906 14.30 -23.55 10.33
CA VAL A 906 14.74 -24.75 11.04
C VAL A 906 16.06 -24.47 11.75
N PRO A 907 16.16 -24.67 13.08
CA PRO A 907 17.42 -24.51 13.78
C PRO A 907 18.41 -25.61 13.37
N VAL A 908 19.66 -25.21 13.09
CA VAL A 908 20.75 -26.18 12.93
C VAL A 908 21.20 -26.63 14.31
N VAL A 909 20.66 -27.75 14.77
CA VAL A 909 21.13 -28.42 15.98
C VAL A 909 22.30 -29.31 15.61
N ALA A 910 23.47 -29.08 16.21
CA ALA A 910 24.60 -29.99 16.02
C ALA A 910 24.16 -31.40 16.43
N PRO A 911 24.39 -32.44 15.62
CA PRO A 911 24.17 -33.80 16.08
C PRO A 911 25.08 -34.03 17.28
N GLY A 912 24.46 -34.28 18.44
CA GLY A 912 25.14 -34.59 19.70
C GLY A 912 25.97 -35.87 19.63
#